data_AF-A0A918E1S6-F1
#
_entry.id   AF-A0A918E1S6-F1
#
_cell.length_a   1.000
_cell.length_b   1.000
_cell.length_c   1.000
_cell.angle_alpha   90.00
_cell.angle_beta   90.00
_cell.angle_gamma   90.00
#
_symmetry.space_group_name_H-M   'P 1'
#
loop_
_entity.id
_entity.type
_entity.pdbx_description
1 polymer ?
#
loop_
_entity_poly.entity_id
_entity_poly.type
_entity_poly.pdbx_seq_one_letter_code
_entity_poly.pdbx_strand_id
1 'polypeptide(L)'
;MNRWVGIVSLRETAPPTPVHRIALAIDAARNRRSYQLAGETVPYARMRSALRTLGQEHARHHEWERYAYCVDLAGDFFDGGHPPTGLPSWLTNELQNLLDGRYDTSPTGGRRAQAGPRRTDSRPAHQRPVSTRRVRNTPPEAARPARPARSAPPAAGQRPSPEPVRPYSRAERRLDVHDVTYPALCEPPVSLVGTYGQEVREIVAKAVRGWDAGPEVTAWLGLAAEHRSHLYESHHVDQVTPHVLGLLDRLGATALDVILLDAYARWATPRKVGEQSSEHARRRAAADLALGAWAAKQGLVRMGAGEAQQPARSVFEGVARQILGVLSLCGEHDIAQRLVASVWPDLDRPSAETGADPVTLAHTAFHKEGLTYDYDEEGPDHRKVFRATVRTGTGRMAGGTGQSKKAARAAAARALLDAYPKVAAAGAERKATPANLPTVSPLPYAQPGNRHRDAVSDLAAMFELGHRADGLLAQALTHASWVHENQAAATAARQRDNHLLAHHGSHVVNHLAAHVRVRQALAHGLTPDEDEARILTTSDDDTARLGATLQLAEGLLTSRGESGQSRTAVSDATQAVVVAAWRIHGPRLLRRRPAVLDDWLSALEHQHDPVTILATMATTYGIDHDYTYDVSGPDHLKSFTATIRLRDARGRVHRWTERLPGTPGKPEAKRATAEAVLDILATPVNGAVDHLPAPERDLLVFLLRAQLDGLGQPTERQRARMLARGDLGTDLLTTGDTEAFLAWAERIRQLLGPDGTAVPDALRELYPKVLDDTRLGPGSLLRRMAAEPGSDVASVVRRNAADAVRRALNSGPQAASVRDVVQDWWRDQAPATGVTVRDDMRQEIFRPLPIHLGALDETLKWGGEAAEAADTRIDVELTVQDGTLHVWLGLDKVDVRAACDDFARLLSHALPYTDCLVGDDHVLLRLHGDLETDPLHPLAAAGMDAYASGPKDRRRLIEQVADGPAEAQDKQPYS
;
A
#
# COMPACT_ATOMS: atom_id res chain seq x y z
N MET A 1 -26.35 -22.34 -41.82
CA MET A 1 -27.76 -22.17 -41.44
C MET A 1 -27.91 -22.57 -39.97
N ASN A 2 -27.78 -21.59 -39.06
CA ASN A 2 -28.41 -21.47 -37.74
C ASN A 2 -27.68 -20.40 -36.91
N ARG A 3 -28.39 -19.28 -36.71
CA ARG A 3 -28.35 -18.28 -35.62
C ARG A 3 -27.03 -18.05 -34.89
N TRP A 4 -26.48 -16.84 -35.06
CA TRP A 4 -25.89 -16.09 -33.95
C TRP A 4 -26.65 -14.77 -33.81
N VAL A 5 -27.64 -14.82 -32.90
CA VAL A 5 -28.32 -13.66 -32.32
C VAL A 5 -27.57 -13.40 -31.01
N GLY A 6 -27.05 -12.18 -30.85
CA GLY A 6 -26.69 -11.61 -29.56
C GLY A 6 -25.25 -11.86 -29.09
N ILE A 7 -24.32 -10.99 -29.53
CA ILE A 7 -23.22 -10.53 -28.67
C ILE A 7 -23.14 -9.01 -28.85
N VAL A 8 -24.11 -8.31 -28.27
CA VAL A 8 -23.95 -6.93 -27.86
C VAL A 8 -24.14 -6.95 -26.35
N SER A 9 -23.14 -6.41 -25.65
CA SER A 9 -23.03 -6.27 -24.19
C SER A 9 -22.47 -7.47 -23.46
N LEU A 10 -21.21 -7.35 -23.03
CA LEU A 10 -20.77 -7.49 -21.63
C LEU A 10 -19.43 -6.74 -21.48
N ARG A 11 -19.45 -5.41 -21.66
CA ARG A 11 -18.59 -4.60 -20.79
C ARG A 11 -19.23 -4.76 -19.41
N GLU A 12 -18.50 -5.31 -18.44
CA GLU A 12 -18.65 -4.75 -17.10
C GLU A 12 -18.48 -3.24 -17.29
N THR A 13 -19.50 -2.46 -16.94
CA THR A 13 -19.40 -1.00 -16.97
C THR A 13 -18.10 -0.65 -16.27
N ALA A 14 -17.18 0.02 -16.98
CA ALA A 14 -15.93 0.49 -16.39
C ALA A 14 -16.27 1.13 -15.03
N PRO A 15 -15.50 0.84 -13.97
CA PRO A 15 -15.78 1.39 -12.65
C PRO A 15 -15.91 2.92 -12.77
N PRO A 16 -16.80 3.56 -12.00
CA PRO A 16 -17.05 5.00 -12.11
C PRO A 16 -15.76 5.80 -12.13
N THR A 17 -15.46 6.45 -13.26
CA THR A 17 -14.26 7.28 -13.39
C THR A 17 -14.31 8.39 -12.31
N PRO A 18 -13.32 8.51 -11.42
CA PRO A 18 -13.29 9.60 -10.43
C PRO A 18 -13.15 10.96 -11.10
N VAL A 19 -13.64 12.03 -10.44
CA VAL A 19 -13.46 13.42 -10.92
C VAL A 19 -11.96 13.76 -10.98
N HIS A 20 -11.18 13.12 -10.13
CA HIS A 20 -9.73 13.15 -10.16
C HIS A 20 -9.16 11.80 -9.70
N ARG A 21 -8.36 11.14 -10.54
CA ARG A 21 -7.85 9.79 -10.26
C ARG A 21 -6.66 9.71 -9.30
N ILE A 22 -6.29 10.78 -8.58
CA ILE A 22 -5.33 10.69 -7.45
C ILE A 22 -5.76 9.55 -6.52
N ALA A 23 -7.06 9.33 -6.45
CA ALA A 23 -7.70 8.26 -5.73
C ALA A 23 -7.58 6.85 -6.32
N LEU A 24 -7.33 6.59 -7.61
CA LEU A 24 -7.17 5.20 -8.09
C LEU A 24 -5.85 4.57 -7.66
N ALA A 25 -4.80 5.37 -7.45
CA ALA A 25 -3.59 4.89 -6.77
C ALA A 25 -3.87 4.60 -5.28
N ILE A 26 -4.82 5.31 -4.66
CA ILE A 26 -5.31 5.08 -3.29
C ILE A 26 -6.36 3.94 -3.28
N ASP A 27 -7.09 3.69 -4.37
CA ASP A 27 -8.15 2.67 -4.51
C ASP A 27 -7.54 1.31 -4.87
N ALA A 28 -6.50 1.30 -5.71
CA ALA A 28 -5.55 0.19 -5.83
C ALA A 28 -4.90 -0.14 -4.48
N ALA A 29 -4.64 0.88 -3.63
CA ALA A 29 -4.22 0.69 -2.24
C ALA A 29 -5.34 0.25 -1.28
N ARG A 30 -6.63 0.41 -1.66
CA ARG A 30 -7.82 0.21 -0.82
C ARG A 30 -8.74 -0.93 -1.31
N ASN A 31 -8.36 -1.73 -2.30
CA ASN A 31 -9.27 -2.69 -2.96
C ASN A 31 -9.79 -3.84 -2.05
N ARG A 32 -10.86 -3.53 -1.30
CA ARG A 32 -12.24 -4.06 -1.38
C ARG A 32 -13.10 -3.21 -0.44
N ARG A 33 -14.10 -2.46 -0.96
CA ARG A 33 -14.92 -1.51 -0.18
C ARG A 33 -16.44 -1.58 -0.40
N SER A 34 -16.91 -2.56 -1.16
CA SER A 34 -18.35 -2.77 -1.41
C SER A 34 -18.73 -4.25 -1.40
N TYR A 35 -19.98 -4.53 -1.04
CA TYR A 35 -20.52 -5.88 -0.89
C TYR A 35 -21.77 -6.05 -1.73
N GLN A 36 -21.88 -7.18 -2.43
CA GLN A 36 -23.08 -7.54 -3.17
C GLN A 36 -24.12 -8.11 -2.20
N LEU A 37 -25.13 -7.32 -1.85
CA LEU A 37 -26.27 -7.74 -1.04
C LEU A 37 -27.49 -7.89 -1.95
N ALA A 38 -27.95 -9.13 -2.17
CA ALA A 38 -29.17 -9.41 -2.91
C ALA A 38 -29.25 -8.76 -4.32
N GLY A 39 -28.10 -8.68 -5.02
CA GLY A 39 -28.00 -8.10 -6.35
C GLY A 39 -27.73 -6.59 -6.37
N GLU A 40 -27.65 -5.94 -5.22
CA GLU A 40 -27.29 -4.53 -5.08
C GLU A 40 -25.90 -4.36 -4.48
N THR A 41 -25.14 -3.40 -5.02
CA THR A 41 -23.81 -3.06 -4.50
C THR A 41 -23.94 -2.09 -3.34
N VAL A 42 -23.61 -2.54 -2.13
CA VAL A 42 -23.71 -1.74 -0.90
C VAL A 42 -22.29 -1.35 -0.43
N PRO A 43 -21.97 -0.05 -0.27
CA PRO A 43 -20.69 0.38 0.29
C PRO A 43 -20.46 -0.16 1.72
N TYR A 44 -19.23 -0.58 2.06
CA TYR A 44 -18.91 -1.13 3.39
C TYR A 44 -19.24 -0.17 4.54
N ALA A 45 -19.05 1.14 4.35
CA ALA A 45 -19.44 2.15 5.34
C ALA A 45 -20.96 2.16 5.60
N ARG A 46 -21.76 2.00 4.54
CA ARG A 46 -23.23 1.92 4.61
C ARG A 46 -23.67 0.59 5.22
N MET A 47 -23.01 -0.51 4.85
CA MET A 47 -23.24 -1.84 5.44
C MET A 47 -22.95 -1.84 6.95
N ARG A 48 -21.83 -1.25 7.38
CA ARG A 48 -21.45 -1.10 8.78
C ARG A 48 -22.47 -0.29 9.58
N SER A 49 -23.00 0.79 8.99
CA SER A 49 -24.06 1.59 9.60
C SER A 49 -25.35 0.76 9.78
N ALA A 50 -25.73 -0.01 8.76
CA ALA A 50 -26.89 -0.89 8.79
C ALA A 50 -26.73 -2.02 9.83
N LEU A 51 -25.59 -2.70 9.86
CA LEU A 51 -25.26 -3.75 10.83
C LEU A 51 -25.24 -3.23 12.28
N ARG A 52 -24.73 -2.02 12.52
CA ARG A 52 -24.80 -1.38 13.85
C ARG A 52 -26.22 -1.09 14.28
N THR A 53 -27.05 -0.63 13.34
CA THR A 53 -28.46 -0.33 13.60
C THR A 53 -29.24 -1.60 13.96
N LEU A 54 -29.09 -2.67 13.16
CA LEU A 54 -29.69 -3.98 13.46
C LEU A 54 -29.15 -4.58 14.77
N GLY A 55 -27.84 -4.49 15.02
CA GLY A 55 -27.25 -4.94 16.27
C GLY A 55 -27.87 -4.25 17.49
N GLN A 56 -28.00 -2.92 17.46
CA GLN A 56 -28.64 -2.17 18.54
C GLN A 56 -30.10 -2.60 18.76
N GLU A 57 -30.79 -3.01 17.70
CA GLU A 57 -32.16 -3.50 17.77
C GLU A 57 -32.25 -4.90 18.39
N HIS A 58 -31.42 -5.85 17.97
CA HIS A 58 -31.34 -7.17 18.59
C HIS A 58 -30.94 -7.08 20.07
N ALA A 59 -30.05 -6.15 20.44
CA ALA A 59 -29.71 -5.89 21.83
C ALA A 59 -30.92 -5.38 22.64
N ARG A 60 -31.76 -4.50 22.07
CA ARG A 60 -33.02 -4.05 22.69
C ARG A 60 -34.03 -5.18 22.86
N HIS A 61 -33.99 -6.19 22.00
CA HIS A 61 -34.86 -7.38 22.06
C HIS A 61 -34.25 -8.57 22.82
N HIS A 62 -33.07 -8.39 23.44
CA HIS A 62 -32.33 -9.44 24.16
C HIS A 62 -31.94 -10.65 23.29
N GLU A 63 -31.78 -10.45 21.99
CA GLU A 63 -31.31 -11.46 21.02
C GLU A 63 -29.79 -11.42 20.89
N TRP A 64 -29.11 -11.78 21.99
CA TRP A 64 -27.66 -11.59 22.14
C TRP A 64 -26.80 -12.29 21.07
N GLU A 65 -27.26 -13.43 20.56
CA GLU A 65 -26.56 -14.16 19.49
C GLU A 65 -26.59 -13.41 18.15
N ARG A 66 -27.72 -12.76 17.81
CA ARG A 66 -27.85 -11.94 16.60
C ARG A 66 -27.18 -10.58 16.75
N TYR A 67 -27.24 -10.00 17.95
CA TYR A 67 -26.47 -8.79 18.29
C TYR A 67 -24.96 -9.03 18.11
N ALA A 68 -24.42 -10.11 18.69
CA ALA A 68 -23.01 -10.46 18.55
C ALA A 68 -22.65 -10.68 17.08
N TYR A 69 -23.48 -11.42 16.34
CA TYR A 69 -23.30 -11.64 14.90
C TYR A 69 -23.25 -10.33 14.09
N CYS A 70 -24.15 -9.38 14.34
CA CYS A 70 -24.15 -8.08 13.66
C CYS A 70 -22.95 -7.20 14.05
N VAL A 71 -22.47 -7.27 15.30
CA VAL A 71 -21.31 -6.53 15.79
C VAL A 71 -20.01 -7.08 15.19
N ASP A 72 -19.86 -8.41 15.19
CA ASP A 72 -18.70 -9.10 14.63
C ASP A 72 -18.62 -8.89 13.12
N LEU A 73 -19.74 -9.09 12.41
CA LEU A 73 -19.82 -8.85 10.98
C LEU A 73 -19.60 -7.37 10.63
N ALA A 74 -20.03 -6.41 11.47
CA ALA A 74 -19.71 -5.00 11.23
C ALA A 74 -18.20 -4.71 11.30
N GLY A 75 -17.43 -5.55 11.99
CA GLY A 75 -15.97 -5.55 12.02
C GLY A 75 -15.34 -6.08 10.73
N ASP A 76 -15.98 -7.03 10.05
CA ASP A 76 -15.50 -7.62 8.80
C ASP A 76 -15.63 -6.67 7.59
N PHE A 77 -16.46 -5.63 7.70
CA PHE A 77 -16.65 -4.57 6.70
C PHE A 77 -15.77 -3.34 7.01
N PHE A 78 -14.54 -3.58 7.49
CA PHE A 78 -13.48 -2.59 7.74
C PHE A 78 -12.51 -2.52 6.56
N ASP A 79 -11.70 -1.45 6.44
CA ASP A 79 -10.66 -1.32 5.41
C ASP A 79 -9.60 -2.45 5.60
N GLY A 80 -9.82 -3.58 4.93
CA GLY A 80 -8.95 -4.77 4.98
C GLY A 80 -9.63 -6.08 5.45
N GLY A 81 -10.93 -6.06 5.82
CA GLY A 81 -11.67 -7.30 6.11
C GLY A 81 -12.12 -8.02 4.84
N HIS A 82 -12.29 -9.35 4.90
CA HIS A 82 -12.94 -10.12 3.84
C HIS A 82 -14.35 -10.48 4.29
N PRO A 83 -15.38 -9.72 3.88
CA PRO A 83 -16.74 -10.09 4.25
C PRO A 83 -17.10 -11.45 3.65
N PRO A 84 -17.90 -12.25 4.35
CA PRO A 84 -18.28 -13.59 3.90
C PRO A 84 -19.04 -13.51 2.57
N THR A 85 -18.79 -14.40 1.62
CA THR A 85 -19.44 -14.43 0.28
C THR A 85 -20.93 -14.79 0.29
N GLY A 86 -21.57 -14.74 1.46
CA GLY A 86 -22.99 -14.99 1.66
C GLY A 86 -23.40 -14.67 3.10
N LEU A 87 -24.51 -13.96 3.27
CA LEU A 87 -25.12 -13.70 4.56
C LEU A 87 -26.25 -14.70 4.85
N PRO A 88 -26.51 -15.03 6.12
CA PRO A 88 -27.69 -15.78 6.50
C PRO A 88 -28.95 -15.08 5.97
N SER A 89 -29.91 -15.86 5.46
CA SER A 89 -31.13 -15.34 4.84
C SER A 89 -31.89 -14.35 5.74
N TRP A 90 -31.91 -14.59 7.05
CA TRP A 90 -32.53 -13.67 8.02
C TRP A 90 -31.87 -12.28 8.00
N LEU A 91 -30.54 -12.23 7.99
CA LEU A 91 -29.77 -11.00 8.02
C LEU A 91 -29.79 -10.29 6.66
N THR A 92 -29.72 -11.05 5.55
CA THR A 92 -29.87 -10.51 4.20
C THR A 92 -31.17 -9.74 4.06
N ASN A 93 -32.28 -10.31 4.53
CA ASN A 93 -33.60 -9.70 4.43
C ASN A 93 -33.73 -8.47 5.34
N GLU A 94 -33.24 -8.54 6.58
CA GLU A 94 -33.30 -7.41 7.52
C GLU A 94 -32.42 -6.24 7.08
N LEU A 95 -31.21 -6.53 6.56
CA LEU A 95 -30.33 -5.52 5.97
C LEU A 95 -30.94 -4.89 4.74
N GLN A 96 -31.53 -5.68 3.84
CA GLN A 96 -32.19 -5.15 2.64
C GLN A 96 -33.36 -4.25 3.01
N ASN A 97 -34.22 -4.68 3.94
CA ASN A 97 -35.32 -3.86 4.45
C ASN A 97 -34.84 -2.55 5.09
N LEU A 98 -33.73 -2.59 5.84
CA LEU A 98 -33.16 -1.41 6.47
C LEU A 98 -32.53 -0.45 5.46
N LEU A 99 -31.80 -0.99 4.48
CA LEU A 99 -31.11 -0.22 3.44
C LEU A 99 -32.08 0.40 2.43
N ASP A 100 -33.21 -0.26 2.19
CA ASP A 100 -34.32 0.21 1.36
C ASP A 100 -35.23 1.22 2.08
N GLY A 101 -34.95 1.52 3.36
CA GLY A 101 -35.76 2.43 4.18
C GLY A 101 -37.15 1.88 4.55
N ARG A 102 -37.36 0.56 4.47
CA ARG A 102 -38.62 -0.12 4.80
C ARG A 102 -38.72 -0.57 6.26
N TYR A 103 -37.82 -0.06 7.10
CA TYR A 103 -37.70 -0.46 8.49
C TYR A 103 -38.60 0.43 9.38
N ASP A 104 -39.84 0.00 9.58
CA ASP A 104 -40.78 0.71 10.44
C ASP A 104 -40.42 0.55 11.91
N THR A 105 -39.96 1.63 12.55
CA THR A 105 -40.02 1.76 14.00
C THR A 105 -41.49 1.90 14.42
N SER A 106 -42.15 0.80 14.77
CA SER A 106 -43.34 0.87 15.63
C SER A 106 -43.52 -0.36 16.54
N PRO A 107 -43.85 -0.14 17.83
CA PRO A 107 -43.89 -1.18 18.85
C PRO A 107 -45.21 -1.96 18.79
N THR A 108 -45.16 -3.27 18.66
CA THR A 108 -46.33 -4.13 18.91
C THR A 108 -45.95 -5.32 19.78
N GLY A 109 -46.58 -5.42 20.96
CA GLY A 109 -46.46 -6.62 21.81
C GLY A 109 -46.79 -6.51 23.30
N GLY A 110 -47.06 -5.33 23.86
CA GLY A 110 -47.54 -5.18 25.24
C GLY A 110 -49.07 -5.30 25.32
N ARG A 111 -49.57 -6.41 25.86
CA ARG A 111 -51.00 -6.62 26.18
C ARG A 111 -51.51 -5.53 27.13
N ARG A 112 -52.49 -4.72 26.70
CA ARG A 112 -53.35 -3.94 27.61
C ARG A 112 -54.48 -4.82 28.13
N ALA A 113 -54.52 -5.00 29.44
CA ALA A 113 -55.67 -5.52 30.16
C ALA A 113 -56.83 -4.52 30.06
N GLN A 114 -57.98 -4.98 29.58
CA GLN A 114 -59.25 -4.33 29.85
C GLN A 114 -59.94 -5.06 31.00
N ALA A 115 -60.22 -4.31 32.05
CA ALA A 115 -61.04 -4.72 33.17
C ALA A 115 -62.51 -4.83 32.75
N GLY A 116 -63.19 -5.87 33.23
CA GLY A 116 -64.64 -5.95 33.25
C GLY A 116 -65.10 -6.55 34.58
N PRO A 117 -66.01 -5.91 35.34
CA PRO A 117 -66.52 -6.49 36.56
C PRO A 117 -67.94 -7.05 36.38
N ARG A 118 -68.14 -8.33 36.71
CA ARG A 118 -69.05 -8.83 37.78
C ARG A 118 -69.37 -10.33 37.60
N ARG A 119 -69.54 -10.97 38.77
CA ARG A 119 -69.88 -12.38 39.10
C ARG A 119 -71.15 -12.87 38.38
N THR A 120 -71.39 -14.17 38.14
CA THR A 120 -71.64 -15.24 39.15
C THR A 120 -71.60 -16.67 38.55
N ASP A 121 -71.13 -17.62 39.36
CA ASP A 121 -71.50 -19.04 39.57
C ASP A 121 -71.87 -19.99 38.41
N SER A 122 -71.14 -21.11 38.31
CA SER A 122 -71.61 -22.49 38.64
C SER A 122 -70.67 -23.60 38.06
N ARG A 123 -70.32 -24.57 38.92
CA ARG A 123 -69.59 -25.84 38.69
C ARG A 123 -70.55 -26.96 38.13
N PRO A 124 -70.16 -28.25 38.02
CA PRO A 124 -69.08 -28.94 37.25
C PRO A 124 -69.58 -30.30 36.62
N ALA A 125 -68.67 -31.16 36.12
CA ALA A 125 -68.65 -32.67 36.17
C ALA A 125 -67.99 -33.29 34.90
N HIS A 126 -66.84 -33.99 35.00
CA HIS A 126 -66.66 -35.46 35.09
C HIS A 126 -67.13 -36.24 33.82
N GLN A 127 -66.43 -37.21 33.22
CA GLN A 127 -65.58 -38.30 33.74
C GLN A 127 -64.81 -39.01 32.57
N ARG A 128 -63.70 -39.70 32.91
CA ARG A 128 -62.96 -40.75 32.15
C ARG A 128 -63.82 -42.03 31.97
N PRO A 129 -63.43 -43.17 31.28
CA PRO A 129 -62.07 -43.73 31.06
C PRO A 129 -61.77 -44.67 29.82
N VAL A 130 -60.48 -45.12 29.67
CA VAL A 130 -59.95 -46.50 29.29
C VAL A 130 -60.22 -47.05 27.85
N SER A 131 -59.41 -47.86 27.12
CA SER A 131 -58.07 -48.52 27.17
C SER A 131 -57.86 -49.41 25.88
N THR A 132 -56.64 -49.96 25.69
CA THR A 132 -56.16 -51.14 24.89
C THR A 132 -55.70 -50.93 23.42
N ARG A 133 -54.40 -51.07 23.08
CA ARG A 133 -53.56 -52.27 22.66
C ARG A 133 -53.96 -52.85 21.27
N ARG A 134 -53.11 -53.28 20.31
CA ARG A 134 -51.69 -53.75 20.24
C ARG A 134 -51.28 -54.08 18.76
N VAL A 135 -49.96 -54.20 18.49
CA VAL A 135 -49.22 -55.13 17.53
C VAL A 135 -49.21 -54.79 16.00
N ARG A 136 -48.07 -54.44 15.36
CA ARG A 136 -46.97 -55.21 14.63
C ARG A 136 -47.47 -55.96 13.36
N ASN A 137 -46.86 -56.02 12.16
CA ASN A 137 -45.49 -55.89 11.59
C ASN A 137 -45.54 -55.62 10.04
N THR A 138 -44.40 -55.16 9.48
CA THR A 138 -43.86 -54.90 8.09
C THR A 138 -44.06 -55.95 6.97
N PRO A 139 -43.60 -55.83 5.67
CA PRO A 139 -43.11 -54.72 4.76
C PRO A 139 -43.62 -54.90 3.27
N PRO A 140 -42.91 -54.61 2.13
CA PRO A 140 -42.30 -53.39 1.56
C PRO A 140 -42.85 -52.99 0.14
N GLU A 141 -42.26 -51.92 -0.45
CA GLU A 141 -42.03 -51.67 -1.90
C GLU A 141 -42.82 -50.56 -2.67
N ALA A 142 -42.03 -49.74 -3.37
CA ALA A 142 -42.25 -48.95 -4.60
C ALA A 142 -43.21 -47.73 -4.69
N ALA A 143 -42.56 -46.57 -4.76
CA ALA A 143 -42.69 -45.48 -5.75
C ALA A 143 -43.94 -44.57 -5.85
N ARG A 144 -43.63 -43.25 -5.88
CA ARG A 144 -44.43 -42.03 -6.19
C ARG A 144 -45.30 -41.50 -5.03
N PRO A 145 -45.34 -40.17 -4.78
CA PRO A 145 -46.15 -39.28 -5.63
C PRO A 145 -45.71 -37.80 -5.74
N ALA A 146 -46.35 -37.10 -6.69
CA ALA A 146 -46.49 -35.65 -6.69
C ALA A 146 -47.96 -35.27 -6.42
N ARG A 147 -48.13 -34.21 -5.61
CA ARG A 147 -49.33 -33.35 -5.36
C ARG A 147 -50.52 -33.95 -4.58
N PRO A 148 -51.42 -33.12 -4.03
CA PRO A 148 -51.23 -31.88 -3.27
C PRO A 148 -52.15 -31.80 -2.00
N ALA A 149 -51.97 -30.72 -1.24
CA ALA A 149 -52.94 -30.08 -0.33
C ALA A 149 -53.40 -30.75 0.98
N ARG A 150 -53.08 -30.03 2.06
CA ARG A 150 -53.84 -29.77 3.30
C ARG A 150 -53.97 -30.92 4.31
N SER A 151 -53.21 -30.76 5.39
CA SER A 151 -53.57 -31.24 6.73
C SER A 151 -53.39 -30.12 7.75
N ALA A 152 -54.32 -30.12 8.70
CA ALA A 152 -54.66 -29.16 9.74
C ALA A 152 -53.53 -28.89 10.77
N PRO A 153 -53.66 -27.85 11.62
CA PRO A 153 -52.57 -27.30 12.41
C PRO A 153 -52.31 -28.10 13.69
N PRO A 154 -51.06 -28.21 14.18
CA PRO A 154 -50.77 -28.58 15.55
C PRO A 154 -50.47 -27.36 16.43
N ALA A 155 -51.20 -27.33 17.54
CA ALA A 155 -50.85 -26.87 18.89
C ALA A 155 -49.81 -25.76 19.08
N ALA A 156 -50.28 -24.63 19.63
CA ALA A 156 -49.48 -23.65 20.33
C ALA A 156 -48.69 -24.29 21.49
N GLY A 157 -47.38 -24.06 21.53
CA GLY A 157 -46.57 -24.35 22.73
C GLY A 157 -45.15 -24.90 22.53
N GLN A 158 -44.64 -25.04 21.31
CA GLN A 158 -43.21 -25.31 21.09
C GLN A 158 -42.65 -24.22 20.18
N ARG A 159 -41.70 -23.41 20.70
CA ARG A 159 -40.77 -22.68 19.83
C ARG A 159 -40.11 -23.74 18.93
N PRO A 160 -39.99 -23.53 17.61
CA PRO A 160 -39.07 -24.32 16.83
C PRO A 160 -37.71 -24.22 17.53
N SER A 161 -37.05 -25.36 17.75
CA SER A 161 -35.65 -25.34 18.16
C SER A 161 -34.92 -24.38 17.22
N PRO A 162 -34.10 -23.44 17.72
CA PRO A 162 -33.24 -22.69 16.82
C PRO A 162 -32.52 -23.72 15.97
N GLU A 163 -32.60 -23.58 14.65
CA GLU A 163 -31.79 -24.37 13.74
C GLU A 163 -30.37 -24.38 14.33
N PRO A 164 -29.74 -25.55 14.49
CA PRO A 164 -28.38 -25.59 14.94
C PRO A 164 -27.56 -24.79 13.94
N VAL A 165 -27.14 -23.59 14.34
CA VAL A 165 -26.13 -22.82 13.64
C VAL A 165 -24.94 -23.76 13.59
N ARG A 166 -24.62 -24.24 12.37
CA ARG A 166 -23.43 -25.07 12.18
C ARG A 166 -22.24 -24.31 12.76
N PRO A 167 -21.39 -24.95 13.57
CA PRO A 167 -20.15 -24.32 13.98
C PRO A 167 -19.43 -23.85 12.73
N TYR A 168 -19.03 -22.58 12.76
CA TYR A 168 -18.27 -21.91 11.71
C TYR A 168 -17.20 -22.86 11.15
N SER A 169 -17.35 -23.23 9.88
CA SER A 169 -16.32 -23.96 9.15
C SER A 169 -15.18 -22.99 8.88
N ARG A 170 -14.06 -23.23 9.58
CA ARG A 170 -12.73 -22.62 9.41
C ARG A 170 -12.53 -22.23 7.95
N ALA A 171 -12.35 -20.93 7.67
CA ALA A 171 -11.57 -20.56 6.49
C ALA A 171 -10.24 -21.29 6.64
N GLU A 172 -9.89 -22.16 5.69
CA GLU A 172 -8.61 -22.90 5.74
C GLU A 172 -7.49 -21.88 6.00
N ARG A 173 -6.90 -21.91 7.20
CA ARG A 173 -5.75 -21.06 7.52
C ARG A 173 -4.66 -21.50 6.55
N ARG A 174 -4.28 -20.62 5.64
CA ARG A 174 -3.28 -20.91 4.59
C ARG A 174 -1.94 -21.17 5.29
N LEU A 175 -1.54 -22.43 5.37
CA LEU A 175 -0.28 -22.87 6.00
C LEU A 175 0.91 -22.85 5.01
N ASP A 176 0.69 -22.30 3.82
CA ASP A 176 1.70 -22.25 2.77
C ASP A 176 2.90 -21.42 3.23
N VAL A 177 4.08 -22.01 3.13
CA VAL A 177 5.37 -21.35 3.34
C VAL A 177 6.02 -21.18 1.97
N HIS A 178 6.46 -19.96 1.68
CA HIS A 178 7.05 -19.64 0.39
C HIS A 178 8.55 -19.44 0.52
N ASP A 179 9.29 -19.98 -0.45
CA ASP A 179 10.62 -19.50 -0.78
C ASP A 179 10.44 -18.21 -1.59
N VAL A 180 10.83 -17.09 -0.99
CA VAL A 180 10.68 -15.76 -1.58
C VAL A 180 11.65 -15.65 -2.74
N THR A 181 11.10 -15.69 -3.96
CA THR A 181 11.88 -15.50 -5.18
C THR A 181 11.86 -14.02 -5.52
N TYR A 182 13.00 -13.38 -5.37
CA TYR A 182 13.15 -11.98 -5.75
C TYR A 182 13.66 -11.87 -7.19
N PRO A 183 13.22 -10.85 -7.95
CA PRO A 183 13.89 -10.46 -9.18
C PRO A 183 15.38 -10.18 -8.94
N ALA A 184 16.18 -10.37 -9.98
CA ALA A 184 17.58 -9.97 -9.96
C ALA A 184 17.70 -8.46 -9.73
N LEU A 185 18.68 -8.04 -8.95
CA LEU A 185 18.96 -6.61 -8.72
C LEU A 185 19.57 -6.01 -9.98
N CYS A 186 19.30 -4.72 -10.24
CA CYS A 186 20.01 -4.01 -11.28
C CYS A 186 21.50 -3.92 -10.96
N GLU A 187 22.36 -4.21 -11.93
CA GLU A 187 23.81 -4.16 -11.72
C GLU A 187 24.30 -2.72 -11.55
N PRO A 188 25.07 -2.42 -10.49
CA PRO A 188 25.73 -1.12 -10.34
C PRO A 188 26.65 -0.80 -11.53
N PRO A 189 26.71 0.46 -12.01
CA PRO A 189 27.53 0.80 -13.18
C PRO A 189 29.02 0.54 -12.94
N VAL A 190 29.65 -0.27 -13.79
CA VAL A 190 31.08 -0.62 -13.67
C VAL A 190 31.98 0.63 -13.67
N SER A 191 31.60 1.68 -14.38
CA SER A 191 32.33 2.96 -14.39
C SER A 191 32.35 3.65 -13.03
N LEU A 192 31.29 3.48 -12.23
CA LEU A 192 31.17 4.07 -10.91
C LEU A 192 31.90 3.21 -9.87
N VAL A 193 31.69 1.89 -9.91
CA VAL A 193 32.20 0.98 -8.89
C VAL A 193 33.67 0.60 -9.10
N GLY A 194 34.11 0.48 -10.36
CA GLY A 194 35.49 0.16 -10.74
C GLY A 194 36.09 -1.03 -9.99
N THR A 195 37.37 -0.93 -9.63
CA THR A 195 38.05 -1.88 -8.73
C THR A 195 37.77 -1.60 -7.26
N TYR A 196 37.08 -0.50 -6.92
CA TYR A 196 36.93 -0.06 -5.54
C TYR A 196 36.04 -1.01 -4.72
N GLY A 197 35.03 -1.63 -5.36
CA GLY A 197 34.24 -2.69 -4.72
C GLY A 197 35.10 -3.84 -4.17
N GLN A 198 36.20 -4.19 -4.86
CA GLN A 198 37.15 -5.20 -4.41
C GLN A 198 37.89 -4.75 -3.14
N GLU A 199 38.31 -3.49 -3.07
CA GLU A 199 38.98 -2.93 -1.90
C GLU A 199 38.07 -2.96 -0.66
N VAL A 200 36.81 -2.52 -0.83
CA VAL A 200 35.80 -2.56 0.25
C VAL A 200 35.59 -3.99 0.73
N ARG A 201 35.44 -4.94 -0.21
CA ARG A 201 35.28 -6.37 0.09
C ARG A 201 36.45 -6.94 0.90
N GLU A 202 37.68 -6.63 0.51
CA GLU A 202 38.89 -7.08 1.21
C GLU A 202 39.00 -6.50 2.62
N ILE A 203 38.64 -5.23 2.80
CA ILE A 203 38.59 -4.57 4.11
C ILE A 203 37.56 -5.24 5.02
N VAL A 204 36.36 -5.52 4.51
CA VAL A 204 35.31 -6.23 5.25
C VAL A 204 35.75 -7.66 5.57
N ALA A 205 36.28 -8.40 4.59
CA ALA A 205 36.77 -9.78 4.77
C ALA A 205 37.85 -9.88 5.85
N LYS A 206 38.76 -8.89 5.89
CA LYS A 206 39.79 -8.78 6.93
C LYS A 206 39.19 -8.51 8.32
N ALA A 207 38.18 -7.65 8.41
CA ALA A 207 37.50 -7.36 9.68
C ALA A 207 36.79 -8.62 10.22
N VAL A 208 36.07 -9.36 9.37
CA VAL A 208 35.31 -10.55 9.78
C VAL A 208 36.12 -11.85 9.82
N ARG A 209 37.42 -11.78 9.55
CA ARG A 209 38.38 -12.92 9.52
C ARG A 209 37.97 -14.04 8.56
N GLY A 210 37.62 -13.68 7.33
CA GLY A 210 37.27 -14.63 6.28
C GLY A 210 35.84 -14.44 5.78
N TRP A 211 35.76 -14.05 4.52
CA TRP A 211 34.55 -13.91 3.71
C TRP A 211 34.99 -13.74 2.26
N ASP A 212 34.32 -14.42 1.34
CA ASP A 212 34.56 -14.31 -0.09
C ASP A 212 33.22 -14.00 -0.75
N ALA A 213 33.06 -12.76 -1.22
CA ALA A 213 31.82 -12.30 -1.84
C ALA A 213 31.89 -12.49 -3.36
N GLY A 214 30.77 -12.88 -3.97
CA GLY A 214 30.64 -12.97 -5.42
C GLY A 214 30.72 -11.58 -6.11
N PRO A 215 30.79 -11.56 -7.45
CA PRO A 215 30.97 -10.32 -8.22
C PRO A 215 29.82 -9.32 -8.01
N GLU A 216 28.58 -9.80 -7.90
CA GLU A 216 27.40 -8.94 -7.65
C GLU A 216 27.51 -8.19 -6.32
N VAL A 217 27.78 -8.91 -5.22
CA VAL A 217 27.94 -8.31 -3.89
C VAL A 217 29.11 -7.32 -3.89
N THR A 218 30.21 -7.67 -4.55
CA THR A 218 31.39 -6.82 -4.70
C THR A 218 31.04 -5.50 -5.41
N ALA A 219 30.22 -5.56 -6.45
CA ALA A 219 29.76 -4.38 -7.16
C ALA A 219 28.92 -3.46 -6.26
N TRP A 220 27.97 -4.04 -5.51
CA TRP A 220 27.14 -3.29 -4.58
C TRP A 220 27.92 -2.67 -3.43
N LEU A 221 28.97 -3.34 -2.92
CA LEU A 221 29.83 -2.78 -1.87
C LEU A 221 30.56 -1.51 -2.33
N GLY A 222 31.04 -1.46 -3.57
CA GLY A 222 31.68 -0.26 -4.07
C GLY A 222 30.68 0.88 -4.28
N LEU A 223 29.43 0.59 -4.66
CA LEU A 223 28.37 1.60 -4.68
C LEU A 223 28.00 2.09 -3.27
N ALA A 224 27.92 1.19 -2.28
CA ALA A 224 27.65 1.55 -0.88
C ALA A 224 28.75 2.40 -0.22
N ALA A 225 29.94 2.43 -0.81
CA ALA A 225 31.06 3.23 -0.35
C ALA A 225 31.02 4.68 -0.88
N GLU A 226 30.03 5.00 -1.72
CA GLU A 226 29.81 6.33 -2.28
C GLU A 226 29.08 7.26 -1.30
N HIS A 227 29.50 8.52 -1.28
CA HIS A 227 28.73 9.61 -0.71
C HIS A 227 28.01 10.38 -1.81
N ARG A 228 26.82 10.93 -1.50
CA ARG A 228 26.02 11.72 -2.46
C ARG A 228 26.80 12.86 -3.12
N SER A 229 27.76 13.47 -2.43
CA SER A 229 28.60 14.54 -3.01
C SER A 229 29.50 14.02 -4.13
N HIS A 230 30.05 12.81 -4.01
CA HIS A 230 30.85 12.20 -5.08
C HIS A 230 29.96 11.80 -6.27
N LEU A 231 28.73 11.32 -6.04
CA LEU A 231 27.78 11.07 -7.13
C LEU A 231 27.49 12.33 -7.96
N TYR A 232 27.27 13.47 -7.30
CA TYR A 232 27.05 14.74 -8.00
C TYR A 232 28.28 15.20 -8.81
N GLU A 233 29.48 15.02 -8.29
CA GLU A 233 30.72 15.43 -8.98
C GLU A 233 31.14 14.46 -10.10
N SER A 234 30.84 13.18 -9.97
CA SER A 234 31.22 12.14 -10.94
C SER A 234 30.32 12.06 -12.18
N HIS A 235 29.31 12.93 -12.29
CA HIS A 235 28.35 12.98 -13.42
C HIS A 235 27.59 11.67 -13.67
N HIS A 236 27.53 10.77 -12.67
CA HIS A 236 26.80 9.50 -12.74
C HIS A 236 25.37 9.58 -12.18
N VAL A 237 24.88 10.78 -11.85
CA VAL A 237 23.53 10.99 -11.28
C VAL A 237 22.42 10.53 -12.23
N ASP A 238 22.68 10.53 -13.54
CA ASP A 238 21.75 10.05 -14.56
C ASP A 238 21.67 8.50 -14.59
N GLN A 239 22.65 7.81 -14.00
CA GLN A 239 22.70 6.34 -13.91
C GLN A 239 22.35 5.83 -12.51
N VAL A 240 22.72 6.55 -11.45
CA VAL A 240 22.42 6.21 -10.06
C VAL A 240 22.01 7.45 -9.28
N THR A 241 20.79 7.45 -8.73
CA THR A 241 20.32 8.58 -7.91
C THR A 241 20.82 8.46 -6.46
N PRO A 242 21.00 9.59 -5.73
CA PRO A 242 21.33 9.57 -4.30
C PRO A 242 20.32 8.82 -3.43
N HIS A 243 19.09 8.62 -3.92
CA HIS A 243 18.05 7.85 -3.25
C HIS A 243 18.46 6.39 -3.04
N VAL A 244 19.24 5.79 -3.96
CA VAL A 244 19.78 4.42 -3.79
C VAL A 244 20.66 4.35 -2.54
N LEU A 245 21.53 5.34 -2.33
CA LEU A 245 22.38 5.41 -1.13
C LEU A 245 21.53 5.58 0.13
N GLY A 246 20.44 6.35 0.05
CA GLY A 246 19.48 6.51 1.14
C GLY A 246 18.74 5.20 1.50
N LEU A 247 18.35 4.42 0.49
CA LEU A 247 17.75 3.09 0.66
C LEU A 247 18.71 2.14 1.37
N LEU A 248 19.97 2.07 0.92
CA LEU A 248 21.01 1.24 1.53
C LEU A 248 21.34 1.67 2.96
N ASP A 249 21.47 2.97 3.22
CA ASP A 249 21.69 3.52 4.57
C ASP A 249 20.55 3.11 5.51
N ARG A 250 19.30 3.27 5.06
CA ARG A 250 18.12 2.93 5.86
C ARG A 250 18.00 1.44 6.10
N LEU A 251 18.24 0.59 5.10
CA LEU A 251 18.26 -0.87 5.28
C LEU A 251 19.34 -1.28 6.28
N GLY A 252 20.54 -0.74 6.16
CA GLY A 252 21.64 -1.00 7.10
C GLY A 252 21.33 -0.51 8.52
N ALA A 253 20.65 0.62 8.66
CA ALA A 253 20.18 1.10 9.96
C ALA A 253 19.21 0.11 10.62
N THR A 254 18.24 -0.43 9.87
CA THR A 254 17.31 -1.44 10.41
C THR A 254 17.99 -2.77 10.70
N ALA A 255 18.95 -3.19 9.87
CA ALA A 255 19.74 -4.39 10.11
C ALA A 255 20.55 -4.26 11.40
N LEU A 256 21.16 -3.09 11.62
CA LEU A 256 21.91 -2.78 12.84
C LEU A 256 21.00 -2.82 14.08
N ASP A 257 19.80 -2.24 14.03
CA ASP A 257 18.83 -2.30 15.13
C ASP A 257 18.55 -3.75 15.56
N VAL A 258 18.27 -4.63 14.59
CA VAL A 258 17.99 -6.06 14.85
C VAL A 258 19.23 -6.77 15.40
N ILE A 259 20.41 -6.56 14.82
CA ILE A 259 21.68 -7.14 15.31
C ILE A 259 21.92 -6.76 16.78
N LEU A 260 21.67 -5.49 17.14
CA LEU A 260 21.88 -4.98 18.49
C LEU A 260 20.88 -5.59 19.49
N LEU A 261 19.61 -5.71 19.09
CA LEU A 261 18.55 -6.28 19.94
C LEU A 261 18.68 -7.79 20.09
N ASP A 262 19.07 -8.51 19.05
CA ASP A 262 19.41 -9.94 19.10
C ASP A 262 20.59 -10.18 20.04
N ALA A 263 21.64 -9.37 19.93
CA ALA A 263 22.78 -9.45 20.85
C ALA A 263 22.37 -9.20 22.29
N TYR A 264 21.59 -8.15 22.53
CA TYR A 264 21.13 -7.81 23.88
C TYR A 264 20.23 -8.91 24.48
N ALA A 265 19.31 -9.49 23.70
CA ALA A 265 18.39 -10.53 24.15
C ALA A 265 19.07 -11.86 24.51
N ARG A 266 20.30 -12.11 24.04
CA ARG A 266 21.06 -13.34 24.37
C ARG A 266 21.59 -13.36 25.80
N TRP A 267 21.90 -12.20 26.39
CA TRP A 267 22.58 -12.13 27.69
C TRP A 267 21.89 -11.24 28.73
N ALA A 268 20.91 -10.43 28.34
CA ALA A 268 20.13 -9.59 29.24
C ALA A 268 18.62 -9.85 29.13
N THR A 269 17.94 -9.80 30.27
CA THR A 269 16.48 -9.79 30.34
C THR A 269 16.01 -8.50 31.01
N PRO A 270 15.63 -7.47 30.23
CA PRO A 270 15.15 -6.19 30.77
C PRO A 270 13.92 -6.38 31.67
N ARG A 271 13.72 -5.47 32.62
CA ARG A 271 12.53 -5.52 33.49
C ARG A 271 11.29 -4.97 32.78
N LYS A 272 11.47 -3.98 31.92
CA LYS A 272 10.39 -3.27 31.21
C LYS A 272 10.85 -2.74 29.85
N VAL A 273 9.90 -2.49 28.95
CA VAL A 273 10.16 -1.97 27.60
C VAL A 273 11.02 -0.70 27.62
N GLY A 274 10.71 0.24 28.51
CA GLY A 274 11.48 1.51 28.58
C GLY A 274 12.97 1.31 28.89
N GLU A 275 13.34 0.24 29.60
CA GLU A 275 14.75 -0.12 29.84
C GLU A 275 15.40 -0.68 28.57
N GLN A 276 14.72 -1.61 27.88
CA GLN A 276 15.18 -2.17 26.61
C GLN A 276 15.34 -1.10 25.53
N SER A 277 14.37 -0.21 25.39
CA SER A 277 14.38 0.88 24.40
C SER A 277 15.51 1.88 24.68
N SER A 278 15.70 2.28 25.94
CA SER A 278 16.79 3.20 26.32
C SER A 278 18.17 2.57 26.08
N GLU A 279 18.32 1.29 26.40
CA GLU A 279 19.55 0.56 26.17
C GLU A 279 19.82 0.37 24.68
N HIS A 280 18.79 -0.01 23.90
CA HIS A 280 18.88 -0.10 22.44
C HIS A 280 19.36 1.22 21.83
N ALA A 281 18.74 2.35 22.17
CA ALA A 281 19.14 3.67 21.66
C ALA A 281 20.59 4.03 22.01
N ARG A 282 21.04 3.69 23.22
CA ARG A 282 22.43 3.92 23.66
C ARG A 282 23.42 3.07 22.87
N ARG A 283 23.16 1.77 22.75
CA ARG A 283 23.98 0.82 21.97
C ARG A 283 24.01 1.22 20.51
N ARG A 284 22.87 1.66 19.96
CA ARG A 284 22.73 2.14 18.59
C ARG A 284 23.66 3.32 18.29
N ALA A 285 23.70 4.32 19.17
CA ALA A 285 24.59 5.47 19.03
C ALA A 285 26.08 5.10 19.17
N ALA A 286 26.41 4.16 20.06
CA ALA A 286 27.79 3.69 20.25
C ALA A 286 28.28 2.86 19.06
N ALA A 287 27.43 1.97 18.53
CA ALA A 287 27.74 1.15 17.36
C ALA A 287 27.93 2.02 16.11
N ASP A 288 27.06 3.01 15.87
CA ASP A 288 27.24 3.97 14.77
C ASP A 288 28.58 4.69 14.86
N LEU A 289 28.92 5.21 16.05
CA LEU A 289 30.19 5.89 16.26
C LEU A 289 31.38 4.98 15.92
N ALA A 290 31.35 3.73 16.39
CA ALA A 290 32.42 2.77 16.15
C ALA A 290 32.53 2.40 14.66
N LEU A 291 31.38 2.17 14.00
CA LEU A 291 31.30 1.86 12.56
C LEU A 291 31.78 3.02 11.70
N GLY A 292 31.38 4.26 12.01
CA GLY A 292 31.86 5.46 11.33
C GLY A 292 33.35 5.69 11.53
N ALA A 293 33.88 5.50 12.75
CA ALA A 293 35.31 5.59 13.01
C ALA A 293 36.11 4.50 12.27
N TRP A 294 35.56 3.29 12.14
CA TRP A 294 36.14 2.22 11.34
C TRP A 294 36.16 2.60 9.86
N ALA A 295 35.04 3.07 9.30
CA ALA A 295 34.96 3.50 7.90
C ALA A 295 35.96 4.62 7.57
N ALA A 296 36.07 5.61 8.46
CA ALA A 296 37.06 6.68 8.34
C ALA A 296 38.51 6.15 8.37
N LYS A 297 38.83 5.27 9.34
CA LYS A 297 40.17 4.71 9.50
C LYS A 297 40.61 3.86 8.30
N GLN A 298 39.68 3.16 7.67
CA GLN A 298 39.96 2.28 6.53
C GLN A 298 39.92 3.01 5.18
N GLY A 299 39.54 4.29 5.14
CA GLY A 299 39.42 5.04 3.89
C GLY A 299 38.28 4.53 2.99
N LEU A 300 37.17 4.07 3.60
CA LEU A 300 36.07 3.41 2.90
C LEU A 300 35.08 4.36 2.20
N VAL A 301 35.29 5.68 2.25
CA VAL A 301 34.31 6.65 1.75
C VAL A 301 34.86 7.42 0.57
N ARG A 302 34.17 7.34 -0.57
CA ARG A 302 34.36 8.23 -1.71
C ARG A 302 33.43 9.43 -1.58
N MET A 303 34.02 10.62 -1.53
CA MET A 303 33.30 11.88 -1.34
C MET A 303 33.85 12.93 -2.30
N GLY A 304 32.99 13.89 -2.66
CA GLY A 304 33.37 14.99 -3.53
C GLY A 304 34.45 15.89 -2.91
N ALA A 305 35.22 16.60 -3.74
CA ALA A 305 36.36 17.41 -3.33
C ALA A 305 35.99 18.48 -2.29
N GLY A 306 34.75 19.01 -2.34
CA GLY A 306 34.25 19.96 -1.33
C GLY A 306 34.02 19.30 0.03
N GLU A 307 33.36 18.15 0.06
CA GLU A 307 33.09 17.40 1.30
C GLU A 307 34.38 16.86 1.92
N ALA A 308 35.35 16.46 1.09
CA ALA A 308 36.65 15.93 1.52
C ALA A 308 37.49 16.94 2.34
N GLN A 309 37.23 18.24 2.21
CA GLN A 309 37.96 19.26 2.98
C GLN A 309 37.63 19.22 4.46
N GLN A 310 36.36 18.96 4.79
CA GLN A 310 35.85 18.91 6.17
C GLN A 310 34.73 17.87 6.29
N PRO A 311 35.06 16.56 6.21
CA PRO A 311 34.04 15.53 6.17
C PRO A 311 33.31 15.44 7.50
N ALA A 312 31.98 15.55 7.46
CA ALA A 312 31.17 15.41 8.66
C ALA A 312 31.20 13.95 9.17
N ARG A 313 31.16 13.77 10.49
CA ARG A 313 31.11 12.43 11.12
C ARG A 313 29.96 11.57 10.57
N SER A 314 28.81 12.19 10.31
CA SER A 314 27.61 11.52 9.79
C SER A 314 27.80 10.89 8.41
N VAL A 315 28.78 11.36 7.62
CA VAL A 315 29.11 10.80 6.31
C VAL A 315 29.64 9.38 6.46
N PHE A 316 30.62 9.18 7.36
CA PHE A 316 31.21 7.87 7.62
C PHE A 316 30.22 6.90 8.26
N GLU A 317 29.38 7.40 9.18
CA GLU A 317 28.29 6.61 9.78
C GLU A 317 27.29 6.15 8.71
N GLY A 318 26.89 7.05 7.82
CA GLY A 318 25.99 6.74 6.70
C GLY A 318 26.57 5.67 5.78
N VAL A 319 27.83 5.82 5.34
CA VAL A 319 28.48 4.82 4.47
C VAL A 319 28.66 3.47 5.17
N ALA A 320 29.02 3.46 6.46
CA ALA A 320 29.12 2.20 7.20
C ALA A 320 27.76 1.48 7.27
N ARG A 321 26.66 2.22 7.43
CA ARG A 321 25.31 1.66 7.35
C ARG A 321 24.96 1.22 5.93
N GLN A 322 25.32 1.95 4.88
CA GLN A 322 25.12 1.49 3.50
C GLN A 322 25.78 0.14 3.24
N ILE A 323 27.01 -0.09 3.75
CA ILE A 323 27.71 -1.38 3.66
C ILE A 323 26.91 -2.47 4.39
N LEU A 324 26.42 -2.21 5.61
CA LEU A 324 25.53 -3.15 6.32
C LEU A 324 24.22 -3.41 5.53
N GLY A 325 23.71 -2.38 4.84
CA GLY A 325 22.54 -2.47 3.97
C GLY A 325 22.77 -3.42 2.81
N VAL A 326 23.90 -3.33 2.11
CA VAL A 326 24.29 -4.26 1.03
C VAL A 326 24.44 -5.68 1.55
N LEU A 327 25.13 -5.88 2.67
CA LEU A 327 25.27 -7.19 3.27
C LEU A 327 23.89 -7.80 3.58
N SER A 328 22.98 -7.02 4.16
CA SER A 328 21.61 -7.49 4.38
C SER A 328 20.84 -7.75 3.09
N LEU A 329 20.98 -6.89 2.08
CA LEU A 329 20.28 -6.96 0.79
C LEU A 329 20.62 -8.25 0.03
N CYS A 330 21.92 -8.60 0.03
CA CYS A 330 22.47 -9.80 -0.58
C CYS A 330 22.29 -11.06 0.29
N GLY A 331 21.75 -10.93 1.50
CA GLY A 331 21.53 -12.03 2.44
C GLY A 331 22.77 -12.51 3.19
N GLU A 332 23.81 -11.68 3.24
CA GLU A 332 25.05 -11.83 4.02
C GLU A 332 24.87 -11.29 5.46
N HIS A 333 23.72 -11.55 6.09
CA HIS A 333 23.38 -11.00 7.41
C HIS A 333 24.37 -11.47 8.50
N ASP A 334 24.84 -12.71 8.41
CA ASP A 334 25.87 -13.24 9.32
C ASP A 334 27.20 -12.48 9.20
N ILE A 335 27.51 -11.96 8.00
CA ILE A 335 28.68 -11.10 7.77
C ILE A 335 28.47 -9.74 8.42
N ALA A 336 27.28 -9.14 8.25
CA ALA A 336 26.92 -7.89 8.90
C ALA A 336 27.05 -8.00 10.42
N GLN A 337 26.54 -9.06 11.04
CA GLN A 337 26.68 -9.31 12.47
C GLN A 337 28.15 -9.45 12.89
N ARG A 338 28.94 -10.26 12.17
CA ARG A 338 30.39 -10.43 12.46
C ARG A 338 31.17 -9.13 12.30
N LEU A 339 30.80 -8.30 11.32
CA LEU A 339 31.42 -6.99 11.10
C LEU A 339 31.15 -6.07 12.29
N VAL A 340 29.89 -5.95 12.72
CA VAL A 340 29.50 -5.16 13.90
C VAL A 340 30.24 -5.68 15.15
N ALA A 341 30.29 -6.99 15.37
CA ALA A 341 30.99 -7.59 16.51
C ALA A 341 32.50 -7.30 16.48
N SER A 342 33.13 -7.32 15.30
CA SER A 342 34.55 -7.03 15.15
C SER A 342 34.87 -5.56 15.35
N VAL A 343 34.01 -4.66 14.86
CA VAL A 343 34.22 -3.20 14.93
C VAL A 343 33.84 -2.65 16.30
N TRP A 344 32.81 -3.21 16.92
CA TRP A 344 32.32 -2.84 18.24
C TRP A 344 32.26 -4.07 19.16
N PRO A 345 33.38 -4.42 19.83
CA PRO A 345 33.49 -5.62 20.67
C PRO A 345 32.53 -5.68 21.88
N ASP A 346 31.89 -4.56 22.22
CA ASP A 346 30.90 -4.50 23.30
C ASP A 346 29.51 -5.04 22.88
N LEU A 347 29.34 -5.46 21.62
CA LEU A 347 28.11 -6.06 21.10
C LEU A 347 27.62 -7.23 21.97
N ASP A 348 28.52 -8.16 22.33
CA ASP A 348 28.20 -9.36 23.12
C ASP A 348 28.61 -9.24 24.60
N ARG A 349 29.02 -8.05 25.05
CA ARG A 349 29.42 -7.82 26.44
C ARG A 349 28.32 -7.12 27.23
N PRO A 350 28.08 -7.50 28.49
CA PRO A 350 27.39 -6.64 29.44
C PRO A 350 28.13 -5.32 29.45
N SER A 351 27.43 -4.22 29.15
CA SER A 351 28.10 -2.94 29.14
C SER A 351 28.77 -2.71 30.49
N ALA A 352 30.09 -2.60 30.48
CA ALA A 352 30.84 -2.07 31.60
C ALA A 352 30.20 -0.72 31.90
N GLU A 353 29.70 -0.54 33.13
CA GLU A 353 28.92 0.61 33.58
C GLU A 353 29.47 1.93 33.02
N THR A 354 28.95 2.37 31.88
CA THR A 354 29.19 3.70 31.37
C THR A 354 27.92 4.45 31.70
N GLY A 355 28.05 5.25 32.76
CA GLY A 355 26.97 5.72 33.62
C GLY A 355 25.69 6.05 32.89
N ALA A 356 24.59 5.48 33.40
CA ALA A 356 23.26 5.93 33.09
C ALA A 356 23.17 7.46 33.04
N ASP A 357 22.31 7.99 32.15
CA ASP A 357 22.07 9.41 32.01
C ASP A 357 21.97 10.09 33.40
N PRO A 358 22.79 11.13 33.68
CA PRO A 358 22.88 11.72 35.01
C PRO A 358 21.54 12.24 35.52
N VAL A 359 20.62 12.67 34.64
CA VAL A 359 19.27 13.08 35.03
C VAL A 359 18.48 11.89 35.57
N THR A 360 18.53 10.76 34.87
CA THR A 360 17.86 9.53 35.28
C THR A 360 18.46 8.94 36.57
N LEU A 361 19.79 8.96 36.71
CA LEU A 361 20.46 8.54 37.94
C LEU A 361 20.10 9.44 39.11
N ALA A 362 20.12 10.77 38.92
CA ALA A 362 19.70 11.71 39.95
C ALA A 362 18.24 11.45 40.34
N HIS A 363 17.34 11.30 39.37
CA HIS A 363 15.93 11.02 39.66
C HIS A 363 15.74 9.72 40.47
N THR A 364 16.54 8.69 40.19
CA THR A 364 16.50 7.40 40.91
C THR A 364 17.09 7.54 42.33
N ALA A 365 18.25 8.19 42.43
CA ALA A 365 18.98 8.41 43.68
C ALA A 365 18.16 9.25 44.67
N PHE A 366 17.49 10.30 44.17
CA PHE A 366 16.71 11.26 44.97
C PHE A 366 15.19 11.06 44.84
N HIS A 367 14.69 9.89 44.41
CA HIS A 367 13.26 9.67 44.15
C HIS A 367 12.33 9.98 45.34
N LYS A 368 12.79 9.77 46.59
CA LYS A 368 12.03 10.10 47.81
C LYS A 368 11.96 11.60 48.09
N GLU A 369 12.93 12.35 47.58
CA GLU A 369 13.09 13.78 47.84
C GLU A 369 12.44 14.62 46.75
N GLY A 370 12.24 14.05 45.55
CA GLY A 370 11.79 14.78 44.37
C GLY A 370 12.88 15.69 43.80
N LEU A 371 12.80 16.02 42.51
CA LEU A 371 13.74 16.92 41.84
C LEU A 371 12.98 18.01 41.07
N THR A 372 13.36 19.26 41.29
CA THR A 372 12.89 20.43 40.54
C THR A 372 14.07 21.06 39.81
N TYR A 373 13.84 21.55 38.60
CA TYR A 373 14.87 22.18 37.78
C TYR A 373 14.43 23.60 37.40
N ASP A 374 15.30 24.58 37.69
CA ASP A 374 15.17 25.97 37.26
C ASP A 374 16.16 26.24 36.11
N TYR A 375 15.77 27.04 35.13
CA TYR A 375 16.58 27.31 33.93
C TYR A 375 16.72 28.80 33.66
N ASP A 376 17.95 29.22 33.37
CA ASP A 376 18.29 30.55 32.89
C ASP A 376 19.00 30.48 31.53
N GLU A 377 18.85 31.52 30.72
CA GLU A 377 19.43 31.63 29.37
C GLU A 377 20.23 32.92 29.23
N GLU A 378 21.43 32.84 28.67
CA GLU A 378 22.34 33.98 28.55
C GLU A 378 23.12 33.92 27.22
N GLY A 379 23.32 35.06 26.55
CA GLY A 379 24.08 35.19 25.31
C GLY A 379 23.25 35.41 24.03
N PRO A 380 23.91 35.72 22.89
CA PRO A 380 23.24 36.01 21.62
C PRO A 380 22.60 34.75 21.03
N ASP A 381 21.55 34.90 20.21
CA ASP A 381 20.75 33.77 19.67
C ASP A 381 21.59 32.66 19.00
N HIS A 382 22.69 33.03 18.35
CA HIS A 382 23.60 32.11 17.67
C HIS A 382 24.66 31.46 18.59
N ARG A 383 24.66 31.78 19.89
CA ARG A 383 25.61 31.26 20.90
C ARG A 383 25.02 31.30 22.33
N LYS A 384 23.77 30.84 22.48
CA LYS A 384 23.08 30.80 23.76
C LYS A 384 23.70 29.76 24.71
N VAL A 385 23.98 30.19 25.93
CA VAL A 385 24.37 29.33 27.05
C VAL A 385 23.18 29.18 27.98
N PHE A 386 22.81 27.93 28.26
CA PHE A 386 21.76 27.59 29.21
C PHE A 386 22.40 27.22 30.55
N ARG A 387 21.86 27.74 31.65
CA ARG A 387 22.18 27.32 33.01
C ARG A 387 20.97 26.60 33.59
N ALA A 388 21.20 25.46 34.23
CA ALA A 388 20.17 24.73 34.95
C ALA A 388 20.60 24.58 36.41
N THR A 389 19.66 24.76 37.33
CA THR A 389 19.85 24.49 38.76
C THR A 389 18.88 23.41 39.19
N VAL A 390 19.38 22.30 39.72
CA VAL A 390 18.57 21.22 40.28
C VAL A 390 18.41 21.41 41.78
N ARG A 391 17.20 21.23 42.30
CA ARG A 391 16.86 21.29 43.73
C ARG A 391 16.12 20.02 44.15
N THR A 392 16.46 19.50 45.33
CA THR A 392 15.73 18.40 45.98
C THR A 392 14.73 18.95 47.00
N GLY A 393 13.68 18.20 47.35
CA GLY A 393 12.74 18.59 48.42
C GLY A 393 13.37 18.70 49.81
N THR A 394 14.59 18.17 50.00
CA THR A 394 15.37 18.28 51.24
C THR A 394 16.33 19.48 51.24
N GLY A 395 16.32 20.30 50.19
CA GLY A 395 17.10 21.54 50.10
C GLY A 395 18.49 21.41 49.46
N ARG A 396 18.92 20.21 49.04
CA ARG A 396 20.16 20.03 48.26
C ARG A 396 20.02 20.67 46.89
N MET A 397 21.08 21.33 46.42
CA MET A 397 21.10 21.97 45.11
C MET A 397 22.44 21.79 44.40
N ALA A 398 22.40 21.80 43.06
CA ALA A 398 23.57 21.86 42.21
C ALA A 398 23.25 22.57 40.89
N GLY A 399 24.24 23.22 40.28
CA GLY A 399 24.10 23.92 39.00
C GLY A 399 24.90 23.26 37.88
N GLY A 400 24.48 23.46 36.63
CA GLY A 400 25.20 23.02 35.45
C GLY A 400 24.90 23.90 34.24
N THR A 401 25.83 23.95 33.29
CA THR A 401 25.71 24.77 32.09
C THR A 401 25.82 23.93 30.81
N GLY A 402 25.24 24.41 29.71
CA GLY A 402 25.32 23.73 28.42
C GLY A 402 24.79 24.57 27.26
N GLN A 403 25.06 24.12 26.03
CA GLN A 403 24.59 24.79 24.79
C GLN A 403 23.11 24.49 24.47
N SER A 404 22.41 23.76 25.35
CA SER A 404 20.97 23.51 25.29
C SER A 404 20.41 23.30 26.70
N LYS A 405 19.10 23.51 26.89
CA LYS A 405 18.41 23.18 28.15
C LYS A 405 18.67 21.73 28.59
N LYS A 406 18.71 20.79 27.65
CA LYS A 406 18.98 19.38 27.92
C LYS A 406 20.40 19.14 28.42
N ALA A 407 21.40 19.76 27.79
CA ALA A 407 22.80 19.66 28.20
C ALA A 407 23.02 20.29 29.59
N ALA A 408 22.46 21.48 29.83
CA ALA A 408 22.52 22.14 31.12
C ALA A 408 21.87 21.31 32.24
N ARG A 409 20.70 20.70 31.96
CA ARG A 409 20.01 19.79 32.88
C ARG A 409 20.87 18.58 33.24
N ALA A 410 21.49 17.94 32.24
CA ALA A 410 22.35 16.78 32.45
C ALA A 410 23.60 17.15 33.28
N ALA A 411 24.19 18.32 33.02
CA ALA A 411 25.31 18.84 33.80
C ALA A 411 24.91 19.14 35.26
N ALA A 412 23.75 19.74 35.50
CA ALA A 412 23.26 20.02 36.85
C ALA A 412 22.97 18.73 37.63
N ALA A 413 22.36 17.74 36.98
CA ALA A 413 22.09 16.43 37.57
C ALA A 413 23.40 15.66 37.88
N ARG A 414 24.41 15.77 37.01
CA ARG A 414 25.75 15.23 37.26
C ARG A 414 26.40 15.89 38.47
N ALA A 415 26.41 17.23 38.53
CA ALA A 415 26.95 17.97 39.66
C ALA A 415 26.27 17.61 40.98
N LEU A 416 24.96 17.33 40.95
CA LEU A 416 24.23 16.86 42.13
C LEU A 416 24.68 15.45 42.56
N LEU A 417 24.83 14.52 41.62
CA LEU A 417 25.31 13.17 41.92
C LEU A 417 26.75 13.19 42.48
N ASP A 418 27.61 14.02 41.89
CA ASP A 418 29.01 14.17 42.31
C ASP A 418 29.11 14.82 43.70
N ALA A 419 28.23 15.77 44.04
CA ALA A 419 28.17 16.40 45.36
C ALA A 419 27.66 15.44 46.46
N TYR A 420 26.93 14.38 46.10
CA TYR A 420 26.34 13.43 47.05
C TYR A 420 26.65 11.97 46.66
N PRO A 421 27.93 11.56 46.69
CA PRO A 421 28.38 10.28 46.14
C PRO A 421 27.80 9.06 46.85
N LYS A 422 27.48 9.14 48.15
CA LYS A 422 26.82 8.05 48.90
C LYS A 422 25.37 7.82 48.45
N VAL A 423 24.65 8.88 48.10
CA VAL A 423 23.27 8.81 47.58
C VAL A 423 23.29 8.36 46.12
N ALA A 424 24.27 8.84 45.35
CA ALA A 424 24.53 8.39 43.99
C ALA A 424 24.86 6.89 43.94
N ALA A 425 25.71 6.38 44.83
CA ALA A 425 26.04 4.96 44.93
C ALA A 425 24.81 4.10 45.27
N ALA A 426 24.01 4.49 46.26
CA ALA A 426 22.76 3.80 46.59
C ALA A 426 21.71 3.87 45.46
N GLY A 427 21.69 4.97 44.67
CA GLY A 427 20.86 5.11 43.49
C GLY A 427 21.35 4.26 42.30
N ALA A 428 22.66 4.15 42.14
CA ALA A 428 23.32 3.31 41.15
C ALA A 428 23.07 1.83 41.47
N GLU A 429 23.25 1.37 42.71
CA GLU A 429 22.93 0.00 43.14
C GLU A 429 21.46 -0.39 42.89
N ARG A 430 20.51 0.54 43.11
CA ARG A 430 19.09 0.32 42.79
C ARG A 430 18.80 0.17 41.30
N LYS A 431 19.67 0.71 40.44
CA LYS A 431 19.59 0.62 38.97
C LYS A 431 20.45 -0.50 38.40
N ALA A 432 21.57 -0.85 39.04
CA ALA A 432 22.63 -1.73 38.59
C ALA A 432 22.34 -3.22 38.75
N THR A 433 21.08 -3.65 38.69
CA THR A 433 20.79 -5.07 38.55
C THR A 433 19.71 -5.31 37.50
N PRO A 434 20.02 -5.15 36.19
CA PRO A 434 19.46 -6.11 35.26
C PRO A 434 19.82 -7.49 35.81
N ALA A 435 18.86 -8.41 35.90
CA ALA A 435 19.20 -9.77 36.28
C ALA A 435 20.11 -10.32 35.16
N ASN A 436 21.43 -10.36 35.42
CA ASN A 436 22.43 -11.08 34.62
C ASN A 436 22.22 -12.59 34.79
N LEU A 437 20.99 -13.05 34.58
CA LEU A 437 20.65 -14.45 34.55
C LEU A 437 20.44 -14.81 33.08
N PRO A 438 21.08 -15.88 32.57
CA PRO A 438 20.77 -16.39 31.25
C PRO A 438 19.26 -16.64 31.17
N THR A 439 18.65 -16.14 30.10
CA THR A 439 17.21 -16.18 29.85
C THR A 439 16.75 -17.64 29.84
N VAL A 440 16.19 -18.11 30.96
CA VAL A 440 15.58 -19.44 30.99
C VAL A 440 14.38 -19.38 30.06
N SER A 441 14.36 -20.24 29.02
CA SER A 441 13.30 -20.20 28.00
C SER A 441 11.92 -20.35 28.65
N PRO A 442 10.92 -19.54 28.21
CA PRO A 442 9.56 -19.68 28.67
C PRO A 442 9.02 -21.07 28.30
N LEU A 443 8.16 -21.61 29.15
CA LEU A 443 7.47 -22.87 28.93
C LEU A 443 6.00 -22.60 28.55
N PRO A 444 5.36 -23.48 27.77
CA PRO A 444 3.93 -23.43 27.57
C PRO A 444 3.17 -23.51 28.90
N TYR A 445 2.03 -22.84 29.01
CA TYR A 445 1.14 -23.01 30.15
C TYR A 445 0.59 -24.43 30.21
N ALA A 446 0.42 -24.97 31.42
CA ALA A 446 -0.16 -26.31 31.61
C ALA A 446 -1.66 -26.35 31.22
N GLN A 447 -2.42 -25.29 31.52
CA GLN A 447 -3.88 -25.22 31.29
C GLN A 447 -4.34 -23.84 30.75
N PRO A 448 -3.90 -23.41 29.54
CA PRO A 448 -4.25 -22.09 28.99
C PRO A 448 -5.64 -22.02 28.34
N GLY A 449 -6.36 -23.14 28.23
CA GLY A 449 -7.56 -23.28 27.40
C GLY A 449 -7.26 -23.70 25.96
N ASN A 450 -8.26 -24.25 25.28
CA ASN A 450 -8.08 -24.87 23.95
C ASN A 450 -7.68 -23.83 22.88
N ARG A 451 -8.37 -22.67 22.85
CA ARG A 451 -8.11 -21.62 21.83
C ARG A 451 -6.67 -21.13 21.82
N HIS A 452 -6.08 -20.88 23.00
CA HIS A 452 -4.67 -20.47 23.09
C HIS A 452 -3.72 -21.57 22.62
N ARG A 453 -3.98 -22.83 23.02
CA ARG A 453 -3.17 -23.98 22.59
C ARG A 453 -3.21 -24.17 21.08
N ASP A 454 -4.39 -24.07 20.49
CA ASP A 454 -4.60 -24.23 19.06
C ASP A 454 -3.91 -23.09 18.29
N ALA A 455 -4.03 -21.84 18.77
CA ALA A 455 -3.32 -20.70 18.18
C ALA A 455 -1.79 -20.86 18.23
N VAL A 456 -1.23 -21.30 19.36
CA VAL A 456 0.22 -21.57 19.47
C VAL A 456 0.64 -22.68 18.50
N SER A 457 -0.12 -23.78 18.41
CA SER A 457 0.18 -24.88 17.51
C SER A 457 0.11 -24.46 16.03
N ASP A 458 -0.91 -23.69 15.66
CA ASP A 458 -1.08 -23.21 14.30
C ASP A 458 0.04 -22.24 13.91
N LEU A 459 0.44 -21.32 14.79
CA LEU A 459 1.56 -20.42 14.55
C LEU A 459 2.89 -21.16 14.45
N ALA A 460 3.12 -22.17 15.31
CA ALA A 460 4.31 -23.00 15.25
C ALA A 460 4.39 -23.79 13.93
N ALA A 461 3.26 -24.26 13.42
CA ALA A 461 3.18 -24.93 12.12
C ALA A 461 3.41 -23.93 10.97
N MET A 462 2.69 -22.81 10.97
CA MET A 462 2.73 -21.79 9.91
C MET A 462 4.13 -21.19 9.73
N PHE A 463 4.81 -20.87 10.83
CA PHE A 463 6.19 -20.36 10.80
C PHE A 463 7.25 -21.47 10.84
N GLU A 464 6.86 -22.75 10.80
CA GLU A 464 7.78 -23.92 10.85
C GLU A 464 8.77 -23.90 12.02
N LEU A 465 8.30 -23.53 13.20
CA LEU A 465 9.13 -23.32 14.38
C LEU A 465 9.34 -24.61 15.20
N GLY A 466 8.45 -25.59 15.01
CA GLY A 466 8.37 -26.80 15.83
C GLY A 466 8.07 -26.49 17.31
N HIS A 467 7.99 -27.54 18.13
CA HIS A 467 7.54 -27.42 19.54
C HIS A 467 8.50 -26.64 20.47
N ARG A 468 9.73 -26.37 20.03
CA ARG A 468 10.71 -25.61 20.83
C ARG A 468 10.32 -24.14 20.99
N ALA A 469 9.48 -23.62 20.09
CA ALA A 469 9.00 -22.24 20.14
C ALA A 469 7.68 -22.08 20.90
N ASP A 470 7.02 -23.18 21.31
CA ASP A 470 5.67 -23.13 21.91
C ASP A 470 5.61 -22.21 23.14
N GLY A 471 6.63 -22.23 23.99
CA GLY A 471 6.70 -21.33 25.14
C GLY A 471 6.91 -19.86 24.77
N LEU A 472 7.66 -19.59 23.71
CA LEU A 472 7.91 -18.24 23.21
C LEU A 472 6.67 -17.66 22.49
N LEU A 473 5.97 -18.49 21.72
CA LEU A 473 4.70 -18.15 21.09
C LEU A 473 3.58 -17.97 22.12
N ALA A 474 3.54 -18.82 23.15
CA ALA A 474 2.61 -18.63 24.27
C ALA A 474 2.86 -17.29 24.98
N GLN A 475 4.13 -16.91 25.19
CA GLN A 475 4.48 -15.60 25.74
C GLN A 475 4.10 -14.46 24.80
N ALA A 476 4.29 -14.61 23.48
CA ALA A 476 3.86 -13.63 22.50
C ALA A 476 2.34 -13.37 22.52
N LEU A 477 1.56 -14.42 22.83
CA LEU A 477 0.11 -14.39 23.00
C LEU A 477 -0.33 -14.19 24.47
N THR A 478 0.51 -13.60 25.31
CA THR A 478 0.16 -13.27 26.70
C THR A 478 0.17 -11.76 26.94
N HIS A 479 -1.00 -11.18 27.19
CA HIS A 479 -1.12 -9.77 27.55
C HIS A 479 -0.80 -9.53 29.03
N ALA A 480 -0.37 -8.31 29.39
CA ALA A 480 0.00 -7.94 30.76
C ALA A 480 -1.12 -8.17 31.78
N SER A 481 -2.38 -7.90 31.41
CA SER A 481 -3.52 -8.12 32.32
C SER A 481 -3.70 -9.57 32.72
N TRP A 482 -3.45 -10.52 31.81
CA TRP A 482 -3.53 -11.94 32.13
C TRP A 482 -2.44 -12.36 33.12
N VAL A 483 -1.21 -11.84 32.96
CA VAL A 483 -0.09 -12.11 33.89
C VAL A 483 -0.42 -11.57 35.28
N HIS A 484 -1.02 -10.38 35.37
CA HIS A 484 -1.42 -9.78 36.63
C HIS A 484 -2.47 -10.62 37.37
N GLU A 485 -3.43 -11.22 36.66
CA GLU A 485 -4.46 -12.10 37.25
C GLU A 485 -3.95 -13.52 37.54
N ASN A 486 -3.04 -14.05 36.72
CA ASN A 486 -2.61 -15.45 36.74
C ASN A 486 -1.13 -15.62 37.13
N GLN A 487 -0.65 -14.82 38.09
CA GLN A 487 0.76 -14.77 38.49
C GLN A 487 1.37 -16.14 38.84
N ALA A 488 0.60 -17.02 39.49
CA ALA A 488 1.07 -18.37 39.82
C ALA A 488 1.34 -19.22 38.56
N ALA A 489 0.45 -19.16 37.57
CA ALA A 489 0.60 -19.86 36.30
C ALA A 489 1.73 -19.27 35.45
N ALA A 490 1.83 -17.93 35.38
CA ALA A 490 2.93 -17.22 34.74
C ALA A 490 4.29 -17.60 35.35
N THR A 491 4.38 -17.63 36.68
CA THR A 491 5.61 -18.01 37.39
C THR A 491 5.99 -19.47 37.15
N ALA A 492 5.03 -20.39 37.23
CA ALA A 492 5.26 -21.81 36.98
C ALA A 492 5.73 -22.09 35.55
N ALA A 493 5.17 -21.36 34.58
CA ALA A 493 5.53 -21.46 33.16
C ALA A 493 6.73 -20.58 32.76
N ARG A 494 7.34 -19.84 33.70
CA ARG A 494 8.43 -18.89 33.44
C ARG A 494 8.07 -17.84 32.37
N GLN A 495 6.80 -17.45 32.31
CA GLN A 495 6.28 -16.50 31.33
C GLN A 495 6.19 -15.07 31.88
N ARG A 496 6.13 -14.12 30.95
CA ARG A 496 5.92 -12.69 31.17
C ARG A 496 4.92 -12.17 30.15
N ASP A 497 4.59 -10.90 30.21
CA ASP A 497 3.84 -10.25 29.13
C ASP A 497 4.64 -10.19 27.82
N ASN A 498 3.92 -9.92 26.74
CA ASN A 498 4.47 -9.85 25.40
C ASN A 498 5.21 -8.53 25.08
N HIS A 499 5.20 -7.50 25.94
CA HIS A 499 5.64 -6.16 25.55
C HIS A 499 7.14 -6.08 25.17
N LEU A 500 8.02 -6.85 25.84
CA LEU A 500 9.45 -6.91 25.48
C LEU A 500 9.67 -7.58 24.12
N LEU A 501 8.84 -8.59 23.81
CA LEU A 501 8.84 -9.25 22.50
C LEU A 501 8.27 -8.30 21.44
N ALA A 502 7.17 -7.61 21.71
CA ALA A 502 6.58 -6.62 20.80
C ALA A 502 7.59 -5.51 20.44
N HIS A 503 8.28 -4.93 21.42
CA HIS A 503 9.31 -3.92 21.15
C HIS A 503 10.46 -4.43 20.28
N HIS A 504 10.92 -5.68 20.47
CA HIS A 504 11.94 -6.24 19.57
C HIS A 504 11.32 -6.54 18.20
N GLY A 505 10.11 -7.10 18.18
CA GLY A 505 9.35 -7.43 16.98
C GLY A 505 9.07 -6.25 16.08
N SER A 506 8.83 -5.06 16.62
CA SER A 506 8.65 -3.86 15.80
C SER A 506 9.91 -3.54 14.98
N HIS A 507 11.11 -3.74 15.52
CA HIS A 507 12.36 -3.58 14.75
C HIS A 507 12.56 -4.70 13.72
N VAL A 508 12.21 -5.94 14.03
CA VAL A 508 12.25 -7.06 13.07
C VAL A 508 11.28 -6.82 11.92
N VAL A 509 10.03 -6.43 12.21
CA VAL A 509 9.01 -6.11 11.21
C VAL A 509 9.48 -4.97 10.30
N ASN A 510 10.00 -3.89 10.87
CA ASN A 510 10.56 -2.78 10.10
C ASN A 510 11.75 -3.21 9.23
N HIS A 511 12.59 -4.12 9.71
CA HIS A 511 13.71 -4.65 8.93
C HIS A 511 13.23 -5.51 7.75
N LEU A 512 12.26 -6.41 7.98
CA LEU A 512 11.64 -7.21 6.91
C LEU A 512 10.97 -6.33 5.85
N ALA A 513 10.23 -5.30 6.28
CA ALA A 513 9.59 -4.34 5.39
C ALA A 513 10.60 -3.52 4.59
N ALA A 514 11.65 -3.01 5.24
CA ALA A 514 12.73 -2.29 4.57
C ALA A 514 13.45 -3.18 3.55
N HIS A 515 13.71 -4.46 3.88
CA HIS A 515 14.38 -5.39 2.98
C HIS A 515 13.56 -5.65 1.71
N VAL A 516 12.27 -5.93 1.85
CA VAL A 516 11.35 -6.13 0.71
C VAL A 516 11.30 -4.87 -0.15
N ARG A 517 11.11 -3.69 0.46
CA ARG A 517 11.01 -2.43 -0.27
C ARG A 517 12.29 -2.09 -1.05
N VAL A 518 13.45 -2.24 -0.43
CA VAL A 518 14.74 -1.97 -1.10
C VAL A 518 14.96 -2.94 -2.24
N ARG A 519 14.64 -4.24 -2.06
CA ARG A 519 14.74 -5.23 -3.13
C ARG A 519 13.83 -4.91 -4.29
N GLN A 520 12.59 -4.53 -4.03
CA GLN A 520 11.66 -4.11 -5.08
C GLN A 520 12.19 -2.88 -5.82
N ALA A 521 12.55 -1.80 -5.11
CA ALA A 521 13.02 -0.57 -5.74
C ALA A 521 14.25 -0.81 -6.63
N LEU A 522 15.25 -1.55 -6.12
CA LEU A 522 16.51 -1.78 -6.83
C LEU A 522 16.46 -2.90 -7.88
N ALA A 523 15.37 -3.66 -7.94
CA ALA A 523 15.07 -4.55 -9.06
C ALA A 523 14.50 -3.80 -10.27
N HIS A 524 13.82 -2.66 -10.05
CA HIS A 524 13.21 -1.85 -11.11
C HIS A 524 14.18 -0.81 -11.70
N GLY A 525 15.22 -0.40 -10.96
CA GLY A 525 16.24 0.50 -11.47
C GLY A 525 17.14 1.08 -10.39
N LEU A 526 18.19 1.77 -10.83
CA LEU A 526 19.11 2.54 -9.96
C LEU A 526 18.80 4.04 -9.92
N THR A 527 17.70 4.44 -10.56
CA THR A 527 17.22 5.82 -10.54
C THR A 527 15.85 5.96 -9.87
N PRO A 528 15.63 5.37 -8.68
CA PRO A 528 14.34 5.48 -8.03
C PRO A 528 14.05 6.94 -7.67
N ASP A 529 12.77 7.30 -7.76
CA ASP A 529 12.29 8.58 -7.29
C ASP A 529 12.10 8.60 -5.75
N GLU A 530 11.67 9.73 -5.19
CA GLU A 530 11.52 9.85 -3.72
C GLU A 530 10.50 8.87 -3.14
N ASP A 531 9.44 8.56 -3.88
CA ASP A 531 8.36 7.69 -3.41
C ASP A 531 8.78 6.23 -3.56
N GLU A 532 9.38 5.85 -4.69
CA GLU A 532 10.04 4.55 -4.91
C GLU A 532 11.14 4.27 -3.86
N ALA A 533 11.88 5.30 -3.46
CA ALA A 533 12.91 5.20 -2.45
C ALA A 533 12.43 5.34 -1.00
N ARG A 534 11.11 5.49 -0.79
CA ARG A 534 10.53 5.65 0.54
C ARG A 534 10.43 4.30 1.23
N ILE A 535 11.03 4.22 2.42
CA ILE A 535 10.84 3.11 3.37
C ILE A 535 9.99 3.61 4.52
N LEU A 536 8.76 3.10 4.60
CA LEU A 536 7.82 3.45 5.67
C LEU A 536 8.12 2.63 6.92
N THR A 537 7.92 3.25 8.09
CA THR A 537 7.89 2.52 9.36
C THR A 537 6.47 1.96 9.51
N THR A 538 6.35 0.68 9.82
CA THR A 538 5.05 0.02 9.95
C THR A 538 4.29 0.60 11.14
N SER A 539 3.03 0.98 10.92
CA SER A 539 2.16 1.49 11.98
C SER A 539 1.51 0.36 12.78
N ASP A 540 1.00 0.67 13.97
CA ASP A 540 0.25 -0.29 14.79
C ASP A 540 -1.01 -0.80 14.08
N ASP A 541 -1.61 0.02 13.21
CA ASP A 541 -2.75 -0.41 12.41
C ASP A 541 -2.33 -1.46 11.36
N ASP A 542 -1.14 -1.32 10.76
CA ASP A 542 -0.63 -2.26 9.75
C ASP A 542 -0.35 -3.63 10.38
N THR A 543 0.30 -3.63 11.55
CA THR A 543 0.62 -4.85 12.30
C THR A 543 -0.60 -5.47 12.96
N ALA A 544 -1.60 -4.67 13.37
CA ALA A 544 -2.89 -5.19 13.83
C ALA A 544 -3.65 -5.87 12.68
N ARG A 545 -3.59 -5.35 11.45
CA ARG A 545 -4.19 -6.01 10.26
C ARG A 545 -3.57 -7.38 10.00
N LEU A 546 -2.23 -7.49 10.05
CA LEU A 546 -1.56 -8.78 9.98
C LEU A 546 -2.03 -9.72 11.11
N GLY A 547 -2.16 -9.22 12.34
CA GLY A 547 -2.65 -9.99 13.48
C GLY A 547 -4.09 -10.49 13.32
N ALA A 548 -4.95 -9.71 12.66
CA ALA A 548 -6.30 -10.14 12.29
C ALA A 548 -6.28 -11.26 11.25
N THR A 549 -5.44 -11.15 10.22
CA THR A 549 -5.24 -12.22 9.21
C THR A 549 -4.70 -13.50 9.86
N LEU A 550 -3.81 -13.37 10.83
CA LEU A 550 -3.28 -14.49 11.64
C LEU A 550 -4.25 -14.98 12.73
N GLN A 551 -5.40 -14.33 12.91
CA GLN A 551 -6.43 -14.65 13.90
C GLN A 551 -5.90 -14.68 15.36
N LEU A 552 -4.96 -13.78 15.69
CA LEU A 552 -4.27 -13.78 16.99
C LEU A 552 -5.20 -13.47 18.17
N ALA A 553 -6.26 -12.69 17.95
CA ALA A 553 -7.19 -12.26 19.01
C ALA A 553 -7.87 -13.45 19.72
N GLU A 554 -8.09 -14.56 19.02
CA GLU A 554 -8.73 -15.76 19.61
C GLU A 554 -7.81 -16.51 20.58
N GLY A 555 -6.50 -16.44 20.34
CA GLY A 555 -5.46 -17.09 21.13
C GLY A 555 -4.82 -16.19 22.18
N LEU A 556 -5.05 -14.87 22.12
CA LEU A 556 -4.48 -13.90 23.04
C LEU A 556 -5.09 -14.05 24.44
N LEU A 557 -4.25 -14.26 25.44
CA LEU A 557 -4.67 -14.34 26.83
C LEU A 557 -4.82 -12.94 27.42
N THR A 558 -6.06 -12.56 27.79
CA THR A 558 -6.41 -11.33 28.51
C THR A 558 -7.24 -11.62 29.77
N SER A 559 -7.43 -10.62 30.62
CA SER A 559 -8.29 -10.71 31.81
C SER A 559 -9.79 -10.79 31.49
N ARG A 560 -10.62 -11.19 32.46
CA ARG A 560 -12.10 -11.31 32.30
C ARG A 560 -12.85 -9.98 32.05
N GLY A 561 -12.15 -8.84 32.05
CA GLY A 561 -12.72 -7.51 31.77
C GLY A 561 -12.01 -6.73 30.65
N GLU A 562 -10.91 -7.24 30.10
CA GLU A 562 -10.22 -6.62 28.97
C GLU A 562 -10.48 -7.42 27.69
N SER A 563 -10.87 -6.73 26.63
CA SER A 563 -11.03 -7.38 25.33
C SER A 563 -9.65 -7.63 24.70
N GLY A 564 -9.31 -8.91 24.47
CA GLY A 564 -8.20 -9.33 23.60
C GLY A 564 -8.36 -8.92 22.13
N GLN A 565 -9.39 -8.12 21.83
CA GLN A 565 -9.71 -7.56 20.52
C GLN A 565 -9.23 -6.10 20.37
N SER A 566 -8.61 -5.50 21.40
CA SER A 566 -8.01 -4.16 21.27
C SER A 566 -6.93 -4.18 20.18
N ARG A 567 -6.98 -3.20 19.26
CA ARG A 567 -6.01 -3.09 18.16
C ARG A 567 -4.57 -3.07 18.63
N THR A 568 -4.29 -2.36 19.71
CA THR A 568 -2.94 -2.28 20.29
C THR A 568 -2.46 -3.63 20.80
N ALA A 569 -3.34 -4.37 21.49
CA ALA A 569 -3.00 -5.69 22.03
C ALA A 569 -2.74 -6.71 20.91
N VAL A 570 -3.51 -6.63 19.82
CA VAL A 570 -3.30 -7.47 18.61
C VAL A 570 -2.01 -7.07 17.90
N SER A 571 -1.73 -5.77 17.74
CA SER A 571 -0.47 -5.27 17.15
C SER A 571 0.76 -5.79 17.92
N ASP A 572 0.76 -5.63 19.24
CA ASP A 572 1.84 -6.09 20.10
C ASP A 572 2.02 -7.61 20.01
N ALA A 573 0.92 -8.37 19.99
CA ALA A 573 0.96 -9.81 19.79
C ALA A 573 1.54 -10.20 18.43
N THR A 574 1.17 -9.50 17.34
CA THR A 574 1.73 -9.72 15.99
C THR A 574 3.24 -9.51 15.99
N GLN A 575 3.70 -8.37 16.48
CA GLN A 575 5.13 -8.06 16.56
C GLN A 575 5.87 -9.11 17.41
N ALA A 576 5.27 -9.51 18.54
CA ALA A 576 5.82 -10.53 19.42
C ALA A 576 5.94 -11.91 18.74
N VAL A 577 4.96 -12.30 17.91
CA VAL A 577 4.98 -13.55 17.13
C VAL A 577 6.07 -13.48 16.04
N VAL A 578 6.19 -12.36 15.33
CA VAL A 578 7.21 -12.21 14.28
C VAL A 578 8.63 -12.29 14.88
N VAL A 579 8.89 -11.67 16.04
CA VAL A 579 10.19 -11.84 16.70
C VAL A 579 10.40 -13.25 17.25
N ALA A 580 9.33 -13.94 17.68
CA ALA A 580 9.44 -15.33 18.10
C ALA A 580 9.94 -16.19 16.95
N ALA A 581 9.42 -15.98 15.74
CA ALA A 581 9.90 -16.63 14.54
C ALA A 581 11.34 -16.23 14.19
N TRP A 582 11.66 -14.92 14.26
CA TRP A 582 13.01 -14.41 13.99
C TRP A 582 14.06 -14.97 14.93
N ARG A 583 13.77 -15.14 16.22
CA ARG A 583 14.73 -15.71 17.18
C ARG A 583 15.07 -17.18 16.90
N ILE A 584 14.21 -17.89 16.18
CA ILE A 584 14.43 -19.29 15.80
C ILE A 584 15.12 -19.40 14.45
N HIS A 585 14.64 -18.64 13.46
CA HIS A 585 15.09 -18.76 12.07
C HIS A 585 16.16 -17.74 11.65
N GLY A 586 16.28 -16.64 12.39
CA GLY A 586 17.14 -15.51 12.08
C GLY A 586 16.92 -14.98 10.67
N PRO A 587 17.99 -14.71 9.90
CA PRO A 587 17.89 -14.12 8.57
C PRO A 587 17.23 -15.04 7.54
N ARG A 588 16.95 -16.31 7.86
CA ARG A 588 16.16 -17.19 6.97
C ARG A 588 14.77 -16.62 6.68
N LEU A 589 14.18 -15.85 7.61
CA LEU A 589 12.89 -15.18 7.37
C LEU A 589 12.93 -14.13 6.24
N LEU A 590 14.12 -13.68 5.82
CA LEU A 590 14.27 -12.80 4.65
C LEU A 590 14.05 -13.54 3.33
N ARG A 591 14.15 -14.87 3.33
CA ARG A 591 14.08 -15.70 2.12
C ARG A 591 13.01 -16.79 2.19
N ARG A 592 12.57 -17.19 3.38
CA ARG A 592 11.59 -18.25 3.59
C ARG A 592 10.66 -17.88 4.73
N ARG A 593 9.39 -17.67 4.43
CA ARG A 593 8.39 -17.16 5.37
C ARG A 593 6.96 -17.58 4.98
N PRO A 594 5.98 -17.49 5.89
CA PRO A 594 4.59 -17.81 5.57
C PRO A 594 4.04 -16.89 4.48
N ALA A 595 3.17 -17.41 3.62
CA ALA A 595 2.50 -16.67 2.55
C ALA A 595 1.80 -15.40 3.07
N VAL A 596 1.11 -15.52 4.21
CA VAL A 596 0.40 -14.41 4.85
C VAL A 596 1.35 -13.25 5.23
N LEU A 597 2.57 -13.56 5.68
CA LEU A 597 3.55 -12.54 6.01
C LEU A 597 4.18 -11.94 4.73
N ASP A 598 4.40 -12.77 3.71
CA ASP A 598 4.92 -12.34 2.41
C ASP A 598 3.97 -11.37 1.71
N ASP A 599 2.71 -11.77 1.56
CA ASP A 599 1.62 -10.98 0.97
C ASP A 599 1.47 -9.65 1.70
N TRP A 600 1.50 -9.67 3.04
CA TRP A 600 1.39 -8.45 3.84
C TRP A 600 2.58 -7.52 3.62
N LEU A 601 3.82 -8.03 3.62
CA LEU A 601 5.01 -7.21 3.39
C LEU A 601 5.03 -6.59 1.99
N SER A 602 4.62 -7.33 0.96
CA SER A 602 4.50 -6.80 -0.40
C SER A 602 3.34 -5.81 -0.55
N ALA A 603 2.27 -5.94 0.23
CA ALA A 603 1.12 -5.02 0.22
C ALA A 603 1.36 -3.70 0.97
N LEU A 604 2.43 -3.58 1.76
CA LEU A 604 2.79 -2.32 2.44
C LEU A 604 3.09 -1.17 1.47
N GLU A 605 3.32 -1.48 0.19
CA GLU A 605 3.86 -0.59 -0.84
C GLU A 605 2.96 0.59 -1.24
N HIS A 606 1.73 0.70 -0.71
CA HIS A 606 0.76 1.68 -1.22
C HIS A 606 0.15 2.62 -0.16
N GLN A 607 0.62 2.61 1.08
CA GLN A 607 0.05 3.46 2.12
C GLN A 607 0.90 4.71 2.35
N HIS A 608 0.83 5.65 1.42
CA HIS A 608 1.28 7.01 1.71
C HIS A 608 0.37 7.60 2.79
N ASP A 609 0.96 8.14 3.85
CA ASP A 609 0.19 8.88 4.85
C ASP A 609 -0.60 10.00 4.15
N PRO A 610 -1.92 10.16 4.40
CA PRO A 610 -2.77 11.14 3.75
C PRO A 610 -2.20 12.57 3.75
N VAL A 611 -1.47 12.96 4.80
CA VAL A 611 -0.83 14.29 4.86
C VAL A 611 0.26 14.41 3.80
N THR A 612 1.02 13.36 3.56
CA THR A 612 2.10 13.33 2.57
C THR A 612 1.55 13.36 1.15
N ILE A 613 0.48 12.60 0.86
CA ILE A 613 -0.20 12.63 -0.44
C ILE A 613 -0.70 14.05 -0.71
N LEU A 614 -1.43 14.62 0.24
CA LEU A 614 -2.00 15.95 0.10
C LEU A 614 -0.91 17.02 -0.06
N ALA A 615 0.19 16.94 0.69
CA ALA A 615 1.32 17.85 0.56
C ALA A 615 2.01 17.75 -0.80
N THR A 616 2.16 16.53 -1.34
CA THR A 616 2.75 16.29 -2.66
C THR A 616 1.87 16.84 -3.78
N MET A 617 0.56 16.59 -3.71
CA MET A 617 -0.43 17.19 -4.61
C MET A 617 -0.37 18.72 -4.52
N ALA A 618 -0.41 19.27 -3.31
CA ALA A 618 -0.40 20.70 -3.09
C ALA A 618 0.86 21.35 -3.69
N THR A 619 2.03 20.74 -3.49
CA THR A 619 3.29 21.18 -4.10
C THR A 619 3.25 21.12 -5.64
N THR A 620 2.70 20.04 -6.20
CA THR A 620 2.60 19.83 -7.66
C THR A 620 1.83 20.97 -8.34
N TYR A 621 0.80 21.49 -7.69
CA TYR A 621 -0.12 22.48 -8.25
C TYR A 621 0.01 23.87 -7.59
N GLY A 622 1.11 24.14 -6.89
CA GLY A 622 1.34 25.45 -6.26
C GLY A 622 0.26 25.86 -5.25
N ILE A 623 -0.30 24.89 -4.52
CA ILE A 623 -1.25 25.11 -3.43
C ILE A 623 -0.47 25.20 -2.13
N ASP A 624 -0.47 26.38 -1.51
CA ASP A 624 0.02 26.55 -0.15
C ASP A 624 -0.99 25.98 0.85
N HIS A 625 -0.50 25.34 1.90
CA HIS A 625 -1.37 24.82 2.95
C HIS A 625 -0.80 25.00 4.36
N ASP A 626 -1.68 25.27 5.32
CA ASP A 626 -1.37 25.37 6.74
C ASP A 626 -2.47 24.74 7.60
N TYR A 627 -2.12 24.24 8.78
CA TYR A 627 -3.05 23.60 9.72
C TYR A 627 -3.18 24.41 11.01
N THR A 628 -4.41 24.65 11.42
CA THR A 628 -4.77 25.19 12.74
C THR A 628 -5.52 24.13 13.57
N TYR A 629 -5.35 24.14 14.88
CA TYR A 629 -5.91 23.12 15.77
C TYR A 629 -6.74 23.74 16.88
N ASP A 630 -7.96 23.24 17.03
CA ASP A 630 -8.81 23.50 18.17
C ASP A 630 -8.78 22.31 19.14
N VAL A 631 -8.81 22.61 20.44
CA VAL A 631 -8.77 21.60 21.51
C VAL A 631 -10.04 21.71 22.34
N SER A 632 -10.73 20.59 22.53
CA SER A 632 -11.91 20.48 23.39
C SER A 632 -11.81 19.28 24.33
N GLY A 633 -12.66 19.23 25.36
CA GLY A 633 -12.69 18.14 26.33
C GLY A 633 -11.82 18.35 27.58
N PRO A 634 -11.99 17.50 28.62
CA PRO A 634 -11.23 17.59 29.86
C PRO A 634 -9.76 17.17 29.65
N ASP A 635 -8.85 17.58 30.53
CA ASP A 635 -7.40 17.42 30.31
C ASP A 635 -6.92 15.98 30.07
N HIS A 636 -7.64 15.00 30.61
CA HIS A 636 -7.36 13.56 30.49
C HIS A 636 -8.07 12.90 29.29
N LEU A 637 -8.85 13.67 28.51
CA LEU A 637 -9.70 13.20 27.40
C LEU A 637 -9.83 14.34 26.36
N LYS A 638 -8.69 14.92 25.98
CA LYS A 638 -8.64 16.00 24.97
C LYS A 638 -9.01 15.44 23.60
N SER A 639 -9.87 16.17 22.90
CA SER A 639 -10.19 15.96 21.49
C SER A 639 -9.60 17.10 20.68
N PHE A 640 -8.81 16.77 19.67
CA PHE A 640 -8.23 17.73 18.74
C PHE A 640 -9.06 17.78 17.46
N THR A 641 -9.37 18.98 17.00
CA THR A 641 -9.99 19.24 15.69
C THR A 641 -8.98 19.99 14.85
N ALA A 642 -8.70 19.52 13.63
CA ALA A 642 -7.81 20.18 12.71
C ALA A 642 -8.60 20.88 11.60
N THR A 643 -8.15 22.08 11.27
CA THR A 643 -8.63 22.86 10.12
C THR A 643 -7.46 23.07 9.19
N ILE A 644 -7.59 22.65 7.93
CA ILE A 644 -6.63 22.94 6.88
C ILE A 644 -7.07 24.19 6.12
N ARG A 645 -6.14 25.13 5.90
CA ARG A 645 -6.30 26.28 5.05
C ARG A 645 -5.50 26.03 3.78
N LEU A 646 -6.16 26.06 2.63
CA LEU A 646 -5.59 25.87 1.30
C LEU A 646 -5.60 27.20 0.55
N ARG A 647 -4.50 27.58 -0.08
CA ARG A 647 -4.39 28.77 -0.93
C ARG A 647 -3.78 28.41 -2.27
N ASP A 648 -4.46 28.71 -3.37
CA ASP A 648 -3.96 28.39 -4.71
C ASP A 648 -3.06 29.48 -5.31
N ALA A 649 -2.51 29.20 -6.49
CA ALA A 649 -1.62 30.09 -7.23
C ALA A 649 -2.25 31.44 -7.63
N ARG A 650 -3.60 31.52 -7.70
CA ARG A 650 -4.33 32.78 -7.94
C ARG A 650 -4.70 33.52 -6.65
N GLY A 651 -4.29 32.99 -5.49
CA GLY A 651 -4.54 33.57 -4.19
C GLY A 651 -5.92 33.29 -3.61
N ARG A 652 -6.74 32.44 -4.24
CA ARG A 652 -8.02 32.01 -3.66
C ARG A 652 -7.76 31.12 -2.45
N VAL A 653 -8.60 31.23 -1.43
CA VAL A 653 -8.41 30.52 -0.16
C VAL A 653 -9.65 29.70 0.18
N HIS A 654 -9.45 28.43 0.50
CA HIS A 654 -10.48 27.55 1.05
C HIS A 654 -10.08 27.04 2.43
N ARG A 655 -11.05 26.81 3.31
CA ARG A 655 -10.82 26.20 4.63
C ARG A 655 -11.68 24.96 4.77
N TRP A 656 -11.06 23.86 5.20
CA TRP A 656 -11.75 22.62 5.50
C TRP A 656 -11.49 22.21 6.94
N THR A 657 -12.55 21.92 7.69
CA THR A 657 -12.46 21.51 9.09
C THR A 657 -13.10 20.14 9.22
N GLU A 658 -12.29 19.16 9.63
CA GLU A 658 -12.80 17.80 9.88
C GLU A 658 -13.03 17.63 11.38
N ARG A 659 -14.28 17.36 11.77
CA ARG A 659 -14.68 17.21 13.19
C ARG A 659 -14.89 15.74 13.53
N LEU A 660 -13.82 15.09 13.95
CA LEU A 660 -13.90 13.72 14.48
C LEU A 660 -13.94 13.74 16.02
N PRO A 661 -15.05 13.27 16.63
CA PRO A 661 -15.14 13.12 18.07
C PRO A 661 -14.09 12.15 18.60
N GLY A 662 -13.35 12.55 19.65
CA GLY A 662 -12.44 11.65 20.36
C GLY A 662 -11.06 11.48 19.72
N THR A 663 -10.65 12.39 18.84
CA THR A 663 -9.31 12.35 18.22
C THR A 663 -8.25 12.77 19.26
N PRO A 664 -7.36 11.85 19.71
CA PRO A 664 -6.61 12.04 20.95
C PRO A 664 -5.39 12.97 20.81
N GLY A 665 -5.00 13.33 19.58
CA GLY A 665 -3.80 14.12 19.32
C GLY A 665 -3.88 14.96 18.04
N LYS A 666 -2.95 15.92 17.94
CA LYS A 666 -2.79 16.76 16.74
C LYS A 666 -2.39 15.96 15.49
N PRO A 667 -1.47 14.97 15.55
CA PRO A 667 -1.13 14.16 14.37
C PRO A 667 -2.32 13.41 13.78
N GLU A 668 -3.14 12.79 14.64
CA GLU A 668 -4.32 12.03 14.24
C GLU A 668 -5.38 12.95 13.61
N ALA A 669 -5.62 14.12 14.21
CA ALA A 669 -6.53 15.11 13.65
C ALA A 669 -6.04 15.62 12.29
N LYS A 670 -4.73 15.87 12.15
CA LYS A 670 -4.12 16.29 10.88
C LYS A 670 -4.28 15.25 9.78
N ARG A 671 -4.02 13.98 10.10
CA ARG A 671 -4.16 12.84 9.17
C ARG A 671 -5.60 12.68 8.70
N ALA A 672 -6.56 12.72 9.62
CA ALA A 672 -7.97 12.62 9.29
C ALA A 672 -8.46 13.78 8.41
N THR A 673 -8.04 15.02 8.70
CA THR A 673 -8.40 16.16 7.84
C THR A 673 -7.80 16.02 6.44
N ALA A 674 -6.56 15.54 6.32
CA ALA A 674 -5.95 15.29 5.02
C ALA A 674 -6.69 14.18 4.25
N GLU A 675 -7.07 13.11 4.94
CA GLU A 675 -7.85 12.01 4.37
C GLU A 675 -9.21 12.47 3.87
N ALA A 676 -9.95 13.28 4.65
CA ALA A 676 -11.23 13.83 4.23
C ALA A 676 -11.12 14.69 2.95
N VAL A 677 -10.09 15.53 2.84
CA VAL A 677 -9.84 16.33 1.62
C VAL A 677 -9.57 15.43 0.41
N LEU A 678 -8.76 14.38 0.58
CA LEU A 678 -8.47 13.43 -0.48
C LEU A 678 -9.68 12.59 -0.88
N ASP A 679 -10.52 12.19 0.08
CA ASP A 679 -11.74 11.44 -0.17
C ASP A 679 -12.78 12.29 -0.94
N ILE A 680 -12.88 13.59 -0.66
CA ILE A 680 -13.73 14.51 -1.45
C ILE A 680 -13.21 14.62 -2.88
N LEU A 681 -11.89 14.76 -3.06
CA LEU A 681 -11.25 14.78 -4.37
C LEU A 681 -11.46 13.47 -5.16
N ALA A 682 -11.58 12.35 -4.44
CA ALA A 682 -11.80 11.01 -4.96
C ALA A 682 -13.24 10.72 -5.44
N THR A 683 -14.19 11.65 -5.25
CA THR A 683 -15.61 11.38 -5.51
C THR A 683 -15.84 10.92 -6.97
N PRO A 684 -16.57 9.82 -7.21
CA PRO A 684 -16.83 9.30 -8.55
C PRO A 684 -17.75 10.20 -9.38
N VAL A 685 -17.46 10.32 -10.69
CA VAL A 685 -18.20 11.18 -11.65
C VAL A 685 -19.65 10.72 -11.87
N ASN A 686 -19.96 9.43 -11.65
CA ASN A 686 -21.23 8.80 -12.01
C ASN A 686 -22.41 9.19 -11.08
N GLY A 687 -22.83 10.46 -11.09
CA GLY A 687 -23.98 10.97 -10.34
C GLY A 687 -23.72 11.29 -8.86
N ALA A 688 -22.71 10.70 -8.23
CA ALA A 688 -22.36 10.96 -6.82
C ALA A 688 -21.97 12.42 -6.56
N VAL A 689 -21.34 13.10 -7.53
CA VAL A 689 -21.00 14.53 -7.46
C VAL A 689 -22.25 15.42 -7.35
N ASP A 690 -23.36 15.01 -7.97
CA ASP A 690 -24.64 15.74 -7.85
C ASP A 690 -25.24 15.63 -6.46
N HIS A 691 -24.84 14.61 -5.70
CA HIS A 691 -25.29 14.34 -4.34
C HIS A 691 -24.34 14.88 -3.25
N LEU A 692 -23.18 15.44 -3.63
CA LEU A 692 -22.26 16.05 -2.66
C LEU A 692 -22.94 17.22 -1.91
N PRO A 693 -22.80 17.26 -0.57
CA PRO A 693 -23.16 18.45 0.21
C PRO A 693 -22.46 19.70 -0.32
N ALA A 694 -23.12 20.86 -0.20
CA ALA A 694 -22.57 22.13 -0.70
C ALA A 694 -21.11 22.41 -0.25
N PRO A 695 -20.73 22.22 1.02
CA PRO A 695 -19.35 22.45 1.46
C PRO A 695 -18.31 21.54 0.79
N GLU A 696 -18.66 20.27 0.55
CA GLU A 696 -17.78 19.30 -0.11
C GLU A 696 -17.65 19.60 -1.59
N ARG A 697 -18.76 20.00 -2.23
CA ARG A 697 -18.77 20.46 -3.61
C ARG A 697 -17.93 21.72 -3.80
N ASP A 698 -18.03 22.69 -2.89
CA ASP A 698 -17.25 23.94 -2.93
C ASP A 698 -15.75 23.66 -2.79
N LEU A 699 -15.36 22.75 -1.89
CA LEU A 699 -13.97 22.30 -1.76
C LEU A 699 -13.50 21.61 -3.04
N LEU A 700 -14.30 20.70 -3.61
CA LEU A 700 -13.96 19.99 -4.84
C LEU A 700 -13.76 20.97 -6.01
N VAL A 701 -14.66 21.93 -6.18
CA VAL A 701 -14.55 23.00 -7.19
C VAL A 701 -13.28 23.82 -6.97
N PHE A 702 -12.97 24.18 -5.72
CA PHE A 702 -11.75 24.90 -5.39
C PHE A 702 -10.49 24.10 -5.78
N LEU A 703 -10.43 22.82 -5.41
CA LEU A 703 -9.27 21.96 -5.69
C LEU A 703 -9.03 21.80 -7.19
N LEU A 704 -10.08 21.52 -7.97
CA LEU A 704 -9.97 21.36 -9.43
C LEU A 704 -9.52 22.66 -10.12
N ARG A 705 -10.05 23.82 -9.68
CA ARG A 705 -9.60 25.13 -10.18
C ARG A 705 -8.16 25.40 -9.81
N ALA A 706 -7.75 25.06 -8.60
CA ALA A 706 -6.38 25.24 -8.13
C ALA A 706 -5.39 24.41 -8.96
N GLN A 707 -5.79 23.19 -9.35
CA GLN A 707 -4.97 22.31 -10.19
C GLN A 707 -4.80 22.82 -11.61
N LEU A 708 -5.89 23.27 -12.24
CA LEU A 708 -5.82 23.89 -13.56
C LEU A 708 -4.97 25.16 -13.52
N ASP A 709 -5.22 26.04 -12.55
CA ASP A 709 -4.56 27.35 -12.50
C ASP A 709 -3.10 27.31 -12.03
N GLY A 710 -2.75 26.32 -11.22
CA GLY A 710 -1.40 26.12 -10.70
C GLY A 710 -0.54 25.15 -11.50
N LEU A 711 -1.05 24.62 -12.62
CA LEU A 711 -0.28 23.76 -13.51
C LEU A 711 0.86 24.56 -14.18
N GLY A 712 2.08 24.32 -13.72
CA GLY A 712 3.30 24.86 -14.33
C GLY A 712 3.78 24.05 -15.52
N GLN A 713 5.09 24.02 -15.76
CA GLN A 713 5.74 23.14 -16.74
C GLN A 713 6.31 21.91 -16.03
N PRO A 714 5.56 20.79 -15.94
CA PRO A 714 6.03 19.63 -15.20
C PRO A 714 7.23 18.96 -15.89
N THR A 715 8.24 18.66 -15.08
CA THR A 715 9.38 17.80 -15.47
C THR A 715 8.91 16.41 -15.90
N GLU A 716 9.75 15.66 -16.62
CA GLU A 716 9.44 14.27 -17.04
C GLU A 716 8.98 13.40 -15.86
N ARG A 717 9.65 13.52 -14.70
CA ARG A 717 9.28 12.80 -13.48
C ARG A 717 7.93 13.23 -12.91
N GLN A 718 7.64 14.54 -12.91
CA GLN A 718 6.32 15.03 -12.47
C GLN A 718 5.21 14.55 -13.41
N ARG A 719 5.45 14.51 -14.72
CA ARG A 719 4.49 13.96 -15.70
C ARG A 719 4.23 12.48 -15.47
N ALA A 720 5.26 11.68 -15.20
CA ALA A 720 5.11 10.27 -14.85
C ALA A 720 4.24 10.07 -13.59
N ARG A 721 4.44 10.89 -12.55
CA ARG A 721 3.61 10.87 -11.33
C ARG A 721 2.17 11.31 -11.59
N MET A 722 2.00 12.35 -12.38
CA MET A 722 0.68 12.82 -12.80
C MET A 722 -0.09 11.72 -13.52
N LEU A 723 0.58 11.03 -14.45
CA LEU A 723 0.04 9.87 -15.15
C LEU A 723 -0.32 8.73 -14.20
N ALA A 724 0.60 8.32 -13.32
CA ALA A 724 0.37 7.22 -12.37
C ALA A 724 -0.81 7.49 -11.42
N ARG A 725 -1.06 8.77 -11.13
CA ARG A 725 -2.21 9.25 -10.35
C ARG A 725 -3.42 9.60 -11.20
N GLY A 726 -3.40 9.42 -12.53
CA GLY A 726 -4.49 9.84 -13.42
C GLY A 726 -4.91 11.31 -13.24
N ASP A 727 -3.92 12.17 -13.00
CA ASP A 727 -4.12 13.59 -12.80
C ASP A 727 -4.68 14.21 -14.08
N LEU A 728 -5.73 15.05 -13.95
CA LEU A 728 -6.33 15.78 -15.06
C LEU A 728 -6.70 14.88 -16.27
N GLY A 729 -7.08 13.62 -16.03
CA GLY A 729 -7.50 12.69 -17.08
C GLY A 729 -6.37 12.19 -18.00
N THR A 730 -5.11 12.37 -17.59
CA THR A 730 -3.93 11.96 -18.37
C THR A 730 -3.89 10.46 -18.63
N ASP A 731 -4.28 9.64 -17.66
CA ASP A 731 -4.32 8.19 -17.78
C ASP A 731 -5.34 7.73 -18.83
N LEU A 732 -6.56 8.29 -18.81
CA LEU A 732 -7.62 7.98 -19.79
C LEU A 732 -7.17 8.24 -21.22
N LEU A 733 -6.44 9.34 -21.44
CA LEU A 733 -5.84 9.67 -22.74
C LEU A 733 -4.77 8.66 -23.14
N THR A 734 -3.90 8.25 -22.20
CA THR A 734 -2.81 7.31 -22.51
C THR A 734 -3.26 5.85 -22.65
N THR A 735 -4.38 5.47 -22.03
CA THR A 735 -4.99 4.15 -22.20
C THR A 735 -5.89 4.08 -23.44
N GLY A 736 -6.12 5.20 -24.12
CA GLY A 736 -6.96 5.28 -25.32
C GLY A 736 -8.47 5.25 -25.03
N ASP A 737 -8.89 5.40 -23.77
CA ASP A 737 -10.32 5.39 -23.40
C ASP A 737 -10.95 6.77 -23.63
N THR A 738 -11.13 7.11 -24.91
CA THR A 738 -11.60 8.43 -25.34
C THR A 738 -13.03 8.71 -24.89
N GLU A 739 -13.89 7.68 -24.80
CA GLU A 739 -15.25 7.82 -24.28
C GLU A 739 -15.24 8.22 -22.80
N ALA A 740 -14.43 7.54 -21.98
CA ALA A 740 -14.30 7.88 -20.57
C ALA A 740 -13.65 9.26 -20.37
N PHE A 741 -12.68 9.64 -21.20
CA PHE A 741 -12.08 10.97 -21.17
C PHE A 741 -13.09 12.07 -21.49
N LEU A 742 -13.89 11.90 -22.55
CA LEU A 742 -14.93 12.86 -22.93
C LEU A 742 -15.99 13.00 -21.84
N ALA A 743 -16.45 11.88 -21.27
CA ALA A 743 -17.39 11.89 -20.15
C ALA A 743 -16.82 12.59 -18.91
N TRP A 744 -15.54 12.35 -18.61
CA TRP A 744 -14.82 13.05 -17.53
C TRP A 744 -14.75 14.56 -17.79
N ALA A 745 -14.32 14.99 -18.98
CA ALA A 745 -14.17 16.39 -19.32
C ALA A 745 -15.51 17.16 -19.28
N GLU A 746 -16.58 16.53 -19.76
CA GLU A 746 -17.94 17.07 -19.70
C GLU A 746 -18.44 17.24 -18.26
N ARG A 747 -18.09 16.32 -17.36
CA ARG A 747 -18.45 16.47 -15.96
C ARG A 747 -17.70 17.59 -15.27
N ILE A 748 -16.40 17.71 -15.54
CA ILE A 748 -15.59 18.83 -15.04
C ILE A 748 -16.18 20.16 -15.49
N ARG A 749 -16.62 20.25 -16.75
CA ARG A 749 -17.31 21.42 -17.29
C ARG A 749 -18.58 21.77 -16.51
N GLN A 750 -19.42 20.79 -16.21
CA GLN A 750 -20.64 20.99 -15.42
C GLN A 750 -20.33 21.47 -13.99
N LEU A 751 -19.28 20.95 -13.38
CA LEU A 751 -18.88 21.27 -12.01
C LEU A 751 -18.24 22.67 -11.90
N LEU A 752 -17.41 23.06 -12.88
CA LEU A 752 -16.70 24.34 -12.87
C LEU A 752 -17.52 25.51 -13.45
N GLY A 753 -18.53 25.21 -14.27
CA GLY A 753 -19.32 26.20 -14.99
C GLY A 753 -18.60 26.79 -16.23
N PRO A 754 -19.31 27.52 -17.09
CA PRO A 754 -18.81 27.98 -18.39
C PRO A 754 -17.61 28.95 -18.32
N ASP A 755 -17.47 29.73 -17.26
CA ASP A 755 -16.33 30.64 -17.06
C ASP A 755 -15.08 29.92 -16.48
N GLY A 756 -15.26 28.69 -15.98
CA GLY A 756 -14.23 27.92 -15.27
C GLY A 756 -13.42 26.99 -16.16
N THR A 757 -13.65 27.02 -17.47
CA THR A 757 -13.21 25.98 -18.42
C THR A 757 -12.20 26.47 -19.45
N ALA A 758 -11.68 27.69 -19.27
CA ALA A 758 -10.53 28.18 -20.02
C ALA A 758 -9.34 27.24 -19.74
N VAL A 759 -8.91 26.52 -20.77
CA VAL A 759 -7.79 25.59 -20.65
C VAL A 759 -6.48 26.37 -20.58
N PRO A 760 -5.66 26.20 -19.53
CA PRO A 760 -4.33 26.77 -19.45
C PRO A 760 -3.43 26.22 -20.57
N ASP A 761 -2.55 27.04 -21.12
CA ASP A 761 -1.57 26.59 -22.13
C ASP A 761 -0.67 25.47 -21.60
N ALA A 762 -0.35 25.52 -20.30
CA ALA A 762 0.35 24.44 -19.61
C ALA A 762 -0.34 23.07 -19.74
N LEU A 763 -1.69 23.03 -19.77
CA LEU A 763 -2.43 21.78 -19.98
C LEU A 763 -2.38 21.32 -21.44
N ARG A 764 -2.48 22.26 -22.39
CA ARG A 764 -2.30 21.97 -23.83
C ARG A 764 -0.91 21.44 -24.14
N GLU A 765 0.11 21.85 -23.37
CA GLU A 765 1.46 21.30 -23.48
C GLU A 765 1.65 19.99 -22.71
N LEU A 766 0.92 19.78 -21.60
CA LEU A 766 1.01 18.58 -20.78
C LEU A 766 0.57 17.34 -21.57
N TYR A 767 -0.63 17.36 -22.16
CA TYR A 767 -1.21 16.18 -22.80
C TYR A 767 -0.32 15.60 -23.90
N PRO A 768 0.21 16.38 -24.86
CA PRO A 768 1.14 15.86 -25.85
C PRO A 768 2.40 15.26 -25.22
N LYS A 769 2.99 15.92 -24.22
CA LYS A 769 4.21 15.42 -23.55
C LYS A 769 3.96 14.09 -22.82
N VAL A 770 2.83 13.95 -22.13
CA VAL A 770 2.47 12.69 -21.43
C VAL A 770 2.19 11.56 -22.43
N LEU A 771 1.52 11.85 -23.54
CA LEU A 771 1.31 10.89 -24.61
C LEU A 771 2.64 10.49 -25.27
N ASP A 772 3.55 11.43 -25.51
CA ASP A 772 4.88 11.14 -26.05
C ASP A 772 5.72 10.28 -25.09
N ASP A 773 5.73 10.62 -23.80
CA ASP A 773 6.45 9.87 -22.77
C ASP A 773 5.95 8.41 -22.68
N THR A 774 4.63 8.20 -22.76
CA THR A 774 4.03 6.85 -22.68
C THR A 774 4.15 6.05 -23.97
N ARG A 775 4.03 6.68 -25.14
CA ARG A 775 4.08 6.01 -26.44
C ARG A 775 5.51 5.73 -26.89
N LEU A 776 6.42 6.69 -26.72
CA LEU A 776 7.78 6.67 -27.31
C LEU A 776 8.92 6.85 -26.30
N GLY A 777 8.63 7.24 -25.06
CA GLY A 777 9.61 7.56 -24.03
C GLY A 777 10.47 6.37 -23.59
N PRO A 778 11.54 6.61 -22.80
CA PRO A 778 12.47 5.58 -22.32
C PRO A 778 11.80 4.40 -21.59
N GLY A 779 10.72 4.68 -20.85
CA GLY A 779 9.95 3.70 -20.09
C GLY A 779 8.72 3.14 -20.80
N SER A 780 8.49 3.46 -22.08
CA SER A 780 7.30 2.99 -22.81
C SER A 780 7.30 1.48 -22.98
N LEU A 781 6.10 0.89 -23.02
CA LEU A 781 5.94 -0.54 -23.34
C LEU A 781 6.60 -0.89 -24.67
N LEU A 782 6.54 0.02 -25.64
CA LEU A 782 7.19 -0.08 -26.95
C LEU A 782 8.70 -0.27 -26.87
N ARG A 783 9.39 0.49 -26.00
CA ARG A 783 10.83 0.33 -25.83
C ARG A 783 11.19 -0.91 -25.03
N ARG A 784 10.42 -1.24 -23.98
CA ARG A 784 10.65 -2.44 -23.16
C ARG A 784 10.54 -3.72 -23.97
N MET A 785 9.47 -3.86 -24.75
CA MET A 785 9.26 -5.03 -25.62
C MET A 785 10.33 -5.13 -26.72
N ALA A 786 10.74 -4.00 -27.31
CA ALA A 786 11.81 -3.99 -28.30
C ALA A 786 13.19 -4.38 -27.74
N ALA A 787 13.43 -4.20 -26.43
CA ALA A 787 14.68 -4.51 -25.76
C ALA A 787 14.73 -5.92 -25.15
N GLU A 788 13.66 -6.72 -25.29
CA GLU A 788 13.56 -8.02 -24.63
C GLU A 788 14.55 -9.05 -25.24
N PRO A 789 15.42 -9.70 -24.43
CA PRO A 789 16.54 -10.50 -24.95
C PRO A 789 16.22 -11.97 -25.28
N GLY A 790 14.98 -12.43 -25.09
CA GLY A 790 14.61 -13.85 -25.27
C GLY A 790 14.67 -14.34 -26.73
N SER A 791 14.94 -15.63 -26.96
CA SER A 791 14.97 -16.25 -28.30
C SER A 791 13.84 -17.25 -28.55
N ASP A 792 12.97 -17.47 -27.56
CA ASP A 792 11.77 -18.28 -27.71
C ASP A 792 10.73 -17.57 -28.61
N VAL A 793 9.78 -18.34 -29.15
CA VAL A 793 8.77 -17.87 -30.10
C VAL A 793 7.98 -16.67 -29.53
N ALA A 794 7.63 -16.68 -28.24
CA ALA A 794 6.86 -15.58 -27.65
C ALA A 794 7.70 -14.30 -27.54
N SER A 795 9.00 -14.40 -27.24
CA SER A 795 9.91 -13.24 -27.23
C SER A 795 10.16 -12.67 -28.63
N VAL A 796 10.22 -13.50 -29.67
CA VAL A 796 10.32 -13.04 -31.07
C VAL A 796 9.05 -12.34 -31.51
N VAL A 797 7.87 -12.93 -31.25
CA VAL A 797 6.56 -12.34 -31.57
C VAL A 797 6.37 -10.98 -30.88
N ARG A 798 6.79 -10.85 -29.61
CA ARG A 798 6.73 -9.58 -28.86
C ARG A 798 7.66 -8.50 -29.41
N ARG A 799 8.88 -8.84 -29.86
CA ARG A 799 9.75 -7.88 -30.56
C ARG A 799 9.17 -7.44 -31.90
N ASN A 800 8.68 -8.38 -32.71
CA ASN A 800 8.06 -8.06 -34.00
C ASN A 800 6.82 -7.16 -33.81
N ALA A 801 6.02 -7.41 -32.77
CA ALA A 801 4.91 -6.55 -32.37
C ALA A 801 5.36 -5.11 -32.07
N ALA A 802 6.43 -4.95 -31.28
CA ALA A 802 6.99 -3.63 -30.97
C ALA A 802 7.52 -2.91 -32.22
N ASP A 803 8.17 -3.64 -33.13
CA ASP A 803 8.66 -3.07 -34.39
C ASP A 803 7.51 -2.72 -35.35
N ALA A 804 6.46 -3.54 -35.42
CA ALA A 804 5.26 -3.29 -36.23
C ALA A 804 4.56 -2.00 -35.78
N VAL A 805 4.35 -1.80 -34.49
CA VAL A 805 3.75 -0.56 -33.97
C VAL A 805 4.67 0.63 -34.15
N ARG A 806 6.00 0.45 -34.03
CA ARG A 806 6.96 1.51 -34.36
C ARG A 806 6.90 1.89 -35.84
N ARG A 807 6.77 0.92 -36.75
CA ARG A 807 6.59 1.19 -38.17
C ARG A 807 5.27 1.89 -38.42
N ALA A 808 4.16 1.42 -37.87
CA ALA A 808 2.84 2.04 -37.98
C ALA A 808 2.84 3.50 -37.54
N LEU A 809 3.53 3.83 -36.43
CA LEU A 809 3.72 5.20 -35.97
C LEU A 809 4.54 6.09 -36.92
N ASN A 810 5.39 5.48 -37.75
CA ASN A 810 6.23 6.17 -38.74
C ASN A 810 5.70 6.09 -40.17
N SER A 811 4.64 5.30 -40.42
CA SER A 811 4.02 5.13 -41.73
C SER A 811 3.34 6.41 -42.17
N GLY A 812 3.86 7.07 -43.20
CA GLY A 812 3.13 8.12 -43.92
C GLY A 812 1.94 7.56 -44.70
N PRO A 813 1.08 8.41 -45.29
CA PRO A 813 -0.06 7.96 -46.09
C PRO A 813 0.43 7.23 -47.36
N GLN A 814 0.54 5.90 -47.30
CA GLN A 814 1.03 5.07 -48.41
C GLN A 814 -0.08 4.38 -49.21
N ALA A 815 -1.26 4.18 -48.63
CA ALA A 815 -2.39 3.52 -49.28
C ALA A 815 -3.56 4.49 -49.56
N ALA A 816 -4.29 4.26 -50.65
CA ALA A 816 -5.43 5.09 -51.04
C ALA A 816 -6.74 4.71 -50.31
N SER A 817 -6.85 3.46 -49.82
CA SER A 817 -8.02 2.96 -49.07
C SER A 817 -7.71 1.72 -48.21
N VAL A 818 -8.63 1.36 -47.31
CA VAL A 818 -8.58 0.10 -46.52
C VAL A 818 -8.49 -1.14 -47.41
N ARG A 819 -9.20 -1.13 -48.55
CA ARG A 819 -9.19 -2.25 -49.50
C ARG A 819 -7.81 -2.45 -50.12
N ASP A 820 -7.11 -1.36 -50.45
CA ASP A 820 -5.78 -1.44 -51.07
C ASP A 820 -4.79 -2.10 -50.11
N VAL A 821 -4.79 -1.70 -48.83
CA VAL A 821 -3.96 -2.31 -47.78
C VAL A 821 -4.19 -3.81 -47.67
N VAL A 822 -5.45 -4.24 -47.56
CA VAL A 822 -5.79 -5.65 -47.41
C VAL A 822 -5.43 -6.46 -48.66
N GLN A 823 -5.64 -5.90 -49.86
CA GLN A 823 -5.32 -6.57 -51.12
C GLN A 823 -3.83 -6.74 -51.35
N ASP A 824 -3.04 -5.71 -51.06
CA ASP A 824 -1.58 -5.76 -51.21
C ASP A 824 -0.99 -6.74 -50.19
N TRP A 825 -1.41 -6.68 -48.92
CA TRP A 825 -1.01 -7.65 -47.90
C TRP A 825 -1.37 -9.09 -48.29
N TRP A 826 -2.61 -9.33 -48.75
CA TRP A 826 -3.06 -10.67 -49.14
C TRP A 826 -2.20 -11.22 -50.29
N ARG A 827 -1.86 -10.38 -51.27
CA ARG A 827 -1.02 -10.78 -52.40
C ARG A 827 0.37 -11.22 -51.96
N ASP A 828 0.93 -10.53 -50.97
CA ASP A 828 2.28 -10.79 -50.47
C ASP A 828 2.34 -12.02 -49.53
N GLN A 829 1.31 -12.23 -48.70
CA GLN A 829 1.30 -13.29 -47.68
C GLN A 829 0.70 -14.62 -48.13
N ALA A 830 -0.28 -14.62 -49.04
CA ALA A 830 -0.96 -15.84 -49.50
C ALA A 830 -0.03 -16.95 -50.05
N PRO A 831 1.15 -16.67 -50.63
CA PRO A 831 2.09 -17.72 -51.05
C PRO A 831 2.77 -18.46 -49.89
N ALA A 832 2.93 -17.82 -48.73
CA ALA A 832 3.72 -18.33 -47.60
C ALA A 832 2.85 -18.93 -46.48
N THR A 833 1.65 -18.38 -46.26
CA THR A 833 0.71 -18.82 -45.22
C THR A 833 -0.69 -19.03 -45.80
N GLY A 834 -1.48 -19.94 -45.23
CA GLY A 834 -2.87 -20.10 -45.62
C GLY A 834 -3.70 -18.89 -45.18
N VAL A 835 -4.19 -18.07 -46.11
CA VAL A 835 -4.97 -16.86 -45.81
C VAL A 835 -6.41 -16.98 -46.32
N THR A 836 -7.39 -16.65 -45.48
CA THR A 836 -8.76 -16.38 -45.93
C THR A 836 -9.18 -14.94 -45.58
N VAL A 837 -9.86 -14.25 -46.51
CA VAL A 837 -10.36 -12.89 -46.31
C VAL A 837 -11.86 -12.83 -46.60
N ARG A 838 -12.64 -12.29 -45.67
CA ARG A 838 -14.06 -11.96 -45.83
C ARG A 838 -14.24 -10.45 -45.69
N ASP A 839 -14.77 -9.83 -46.72
CA ASP A 839 -15.07 -8.40 -46.74
C ASP A 839 -16.58 -8.21 -46.81
N ASP A 840 -17.18 -7.85 -45.68
CA ASP A 840 -18.63 -7.60 -45.53
C ASP A 840 -18.91 -6.10 -45.30
N MET A 841 -18.01 -5.20 -45.74
CA MET A 841 -18.24 -3.75 -45.73
C MET A 841 -19.37 -3.36 -46.71
N ARG A 842 -20.63 -3.50 -46.29
CA ARG A 842 -21.83 -3.18 -47.08
C ARG A 842 -22.19 -1.69 -46.97
N GLN A 843 -22.27 -0.99 -48.11
CA GLN A 843 -22.80 0.38 -48.35
C GLN A 843 -22.35 1.55 -47.43
N GLU A 844 -21.77 1.32 -46.25
CA GLU A 844 -21.23 2.34 -45.35
C GLU A 844 -19.77 2.63 -45.68
N ILE A 845 -19.43 3.91 -45.85
CA ILE A 845 -18.09 4.37 -46.22
C ILE A 845 -17.33 4.72 -44.93
N PHE A 846 -16.43 3.84 -44.50
CA PHE A 846 -15.42 4.20 -43.50
C PHE A 846 -14.36 5.09 -44.14
N ARG A 847 -14.08 6.26 -43.53
CA ARG A 847 -13.01 7.18 -43.96
C ARG A 847 -11.80 6.97 -43.05
N PRO A 848 -10.78 6.21 -43.47
CA PRO A 848 -9.62 5.95 -42.64
C PRO A 848 -8.74 7.19 -42.50
N LEU A 849 -8.24 7.45 -41.30
CA LEU A 849 -7.11 8.36 -41.11
C LEU A 849 -5.83 7.68 -41.64
N PRO A 850 -4.81 8.45 -42.09
CA PRO A 850 -3.53 7.89 -42.51
C PRO A 850 -2.91 6.92 -41.50
N ILE A 851 -3.05 7.23 -40.20
CA ILE A 851 -2.57 6.38 -39.11
C ILE A 851 -3.33 5.04 -39.01
N HIS A 852 -4.62 5.00 -39.38
CA HIS A 852 -5.41 3.75 -39.41
C HIS A 852 -4.95 2.81 -40.52
N LEU A 853 -4.56 3.35 -41.68
CA LEU A 853 -4.06 2.53 -42.77
C LEU A 853 -2.71 1.91 -42.42
N GLY A 854 -1.80 2.68 -41.79
CA GLY A 854 -0.54 2.15 -41.28
C GLY A 854 -0.73 1.12 -40.17
N ALA A 855 -1.64 1.38 -39.22
CA ALA A 855 -1.99 0.45 -38.16
C ALA A 855 -2.55 -0.88 -38.70
N LEU A 856 -3.46 -0.80 -39.67
CA LEU A 856 -4.05 -1.96 -40.34
C LEU A 856 -3.00 -2.78 -41.08
N ASP A 857 -2.18 -2.13 -41.91
CA ASP A 857 -1.12 -2.78 -42.70
C ASP A 857 -0.13 -3.53 -41.80
N GLU A 858 0.37 -2.88 -40.76
CA GLU A 858 1.32 -3.49 -39.84
C GLU A 858 0.69 -4.59 -38.96
N THR A 859 -0.57 -4.43 -38.56
CA THR A 859 -1.30 -5.50 -37.83
C THR A 859 -1.47 -6.74 -38.69
N LEU A 860 -1.81 -6.57 -39.97
CA LEU A 860 -1.94 -7.67 -40.92
C LEU A 860 -0.59 -8.34 -41.18
N LYS A 861 0.48 -7.57 -41.41
CA LYS A 861 1.85 -8.10 -41.59
C LYS A 861 2.30 -8.91 -40.37
N TRP A 862 2.15 -8.34 -39.17
CA TRP A 862 2.47 -9.03 -37.92
C TRP A 862 1.65 -10.32 -37.74
N GLY A 863 0.35 -10.30 -38.05
CA GLY A 863 -0.50 -11.50 -38.00
C GLY A 863 0.00 -12.61 -38.95
N GLY A 864 0.46 -12.25 -40.14
CA GLY A 864 1.10 -13.17 -41.07
C GLY A 864 2.40 -13.78 -40.52
N GLU A 865 3.29 -12.96 -39.98
CA GLU A 865 4.54 -13.41 -39.34
C GLU A 865 4.28 -14.35 -38.16
N ALA A 866 3.29 -14.04 -37.33
CA ALA A 866 2.88 -14.88 -36.20
C ALA A 866 2.30 -16.22 -36.67
N ALA A 867 1.48 -16.22 -37.73
CA ALA A 867 0.92 -17.44 -38.31
C ALA A 867 2.01 -18.32 -38.93
N GLU A 868 2.99 -17.72 -39.62
CA GLU A 868 4.14 -18.44 -40.18
C GLU A 868 5.00 -19.07 -39.06
N ALA A 869 5.33 -18.30 -38.02
CA ALA A 869 6.10 -18.80 -36.87
C ALA A 869 5.41 -19.96 -36.13
N ALA A 870 4.08 -20.00 -36.16
CA ALA A 870 3.26 -21.04 -35.54
C ALA A 870 2.82 -22.16 -36.51
N ASP A 871 3.22 -22.11 -37.78
CA ASP A 871 2.80 -23.04 -38.85
C ASP A 871 1.26 -23.20 -38.92
N THR A 872 0.56 -22.06 -38.99
CA THR A 872 -0.90 -22.03 -39.02
C THR A 872 -1.47 -21.09 -40.10
N ARG A 873 -2.80 -21.03 -40.19
CA ARG A 873 -3.53 -20.16 -41.12
C ARG A 873 -4.03 -18.90 -40.40
N ILE A 874 -4.28 -17.85 -41.19
CA ILE A 874 -4.89 -16.61 -40.72
C ILE A 874 -6.23 -16.35 -41.44
N ASP A 875 -7.27 -16.08 -40.67
CA ASP A 875 -8.61 -15.77 -41.14
C ASP A 875 -8.93 -14.29 -40.85
N VAL A 876 -9.16 -13.48 -41.89
CA VAL A 876 -9.42 -12.04 -41.75
C VAL A 876 -10.87 -11.72 -42.13
N GLU A 877 -11.60 -11.01 -41.27
CA GLU A 877 -12.95 -10.52 -41.55
C GLU A 877 -13.05 -9.01 -41.31
N LEU A 878 -13.56 -8.27 -42.28
CA LEU A 878 -13.75 -6.82 -42.22
C LEU A 878 -15.22 -6.45 -42.22
N THR A 879 -15.65 -5.67 -41.23
CA THR A 879 -17.02 -5.14 -41.10
C THR A 879 -17.00 -3.68 -40.65
N VAL A 880 -17.95 -2.87 -41.10
CA VAL A 880 -18.17 -1.51 -40.58
C VAL A 880 -19.44 -1.51 -39.76
N GLN A 881 -19.35 -0.99 -38.54
CA GLN A 881 -20.48 -0.85 -37.61
C GLN A 881 -20.36 0.51 -36.92
N ASP A 882 -21.42 1.31 -36.96
CA ASP A 882 -21.51 2.62 -36.30
C ASP A 882 -20.30 3.54 -36.64
N GLY A 883 -19.88 3.55 -37.91
CA GLY A 883 -18.74 4.36 -38.37
C GLY A 883 -17.36 3.87 -37.89
N THR A 884 -17.29 2.71 -37.24
CA THR A 884 -16.04 2.05 -36.80
C THR A 884 -15.76 0.83 -37.67
N LEU A 885 -14.55 0.76 -38.23
CA LEU A 885 -14.09 -0.42 -38.96
C LEU A 885 -13.61 -1.47 -37.96
N HIS A 886 -14.22 -2.64 -37.99
CA HIS A 886 -13.88 -3.82 -37.22
C HIS A 886 -13.15 -4.81 -38.12
N VAL A 887 -11.92 -5.15 -37.75
CA VAL A 887 -11.06 -6.12 -38.43
C VAL A 887 -10.80 -7.27 -37.46
N TRP A 888 -11.38 -8.42 -37.76
CA TRP A 888 -11.25 -9.64 -36.99
C TRP A 888 -10.17 -10.52 -37.61
N LEU A 889 -9.25 -11.01 -36.78
CA LEU A 889 -8.10 -11.81 -37.16
C LEU A 889 -8.12 -13.11 -36.36
N GLY A 890 -8.57 -14.20 -36.97
CA GLY A 890 -8.52 -15.54 -36.40
C GLY A 890 -7.17 -16.19 -36.64
N LEU A 891 -6.56 -16.71 -35.58
CA LEU A 891 -5.30 -17.47 -35.64
C LEU A 891 -5.54 -18.86 -35.05
N ASP A 892 -5.70 -19.86 -35.93
CA ASP A 892 -5.99 -21.23 -35.50
C ASP A 892 -4.78 -21.84 -34.77
N LYS A 893 -4.99 -22.65 -33.73
CA LYS A 893 -3.94 -23.33 -32.94
C LYS A 893 -2.91 -22.43 -32.23
N VAL A 894 -3.11 -21.12 -32.18
CA VAL A 894 -2.31 -20.18 -31.37
C VAL A 894 -3.06 -19.89 -30.08
N ASP A 895 -2.38 -19.90 -28.93
CA ASP A 895 -2.94 -19.31 -27.70
C ASP A 895 -2.91 -17.79 -27.85
N VAL A 896 -3.97 -17.26 -28.45
CA VAL A 896 -4.06 -15.85 -28.85
C VAL A 896 -3.98 -14.92 -27.65
N ARG A 897 -4.51 -15.32 -26.49
CA ARG A 897 -4.39 -14.54 -25.26
C ARG A 897 -2.94 -14.45 -24.79
N ALA A 898 -2.22 -15.56 -24.74
CA ALA A 898 -0.82 -15.56 -24.32
C ALA A 898 0.11 -14.84 -25.31
N ALA A 899 -0.16 -14.95 -26.61
CA ALA A 899 0.71 -14.41 -27.67
C ALA A 899 0.43 -12.94 -28.02
N CYS A 900 -0.82 -12.49 -27.90
CA CYS A 900 -1.29 -11.22 -28.50
C CYS A 900 -1.68 -10.16 -27.46
N ASP A 901 -1.81 -10.49 -26.17
CA ASP A 901 -2.21 -9.54 -25.12
C ASP A 901 -1.29 -8.30 -25.07
N ASP A 902 0.02 -8.51 -25.16
CA ASP A 902 0.99 -7.42 -25.15
C ASP A 902 0.93 -6.58 -26.43
N PHE A 903 0.73 -7.21 -27.59
CA PHE A 903 0.54 -6.52 -28.87
C PHE A 903 -0.74 -5.66 -28.85
N ALA A 904 -1.85 -6.22 -28.40
CA ALA A 904 -3.13 -5.53 -28.34
C ALA A 904 -3.09 -4.34 -27.36
N ARG A 905 -2.45 -4.53 -26.19
CA ARG A 905 -2.15 -3.43 -25.28
C ARG A 905 -1.30 -2.38 -25.97
N LEU A 906 -0.19 -2.77 -26.59
CA LEU A 906 0.73 -1.85 -27.25
C LEU A 906 0.05 -1.03 -28.35
N LEU A 907 -0.72 -1.68 -29.23
CA LEU A 907 -1.43 -1.03 -30.32
C LEU A 907 -2.46 -0.01 -29.81
N SER A 908 -3.27 -0.42 -28.82
CA SER A 908 -4.32 0.43 -28.25
C SER A 908 -3.78 1.65 -27.49
N HIS A 909 -2.61 1.53 -26.85
CA HIS A 909 -1.99 2.64 -26.11
C HIS A 909 -1.17 3.55 -27.04
N ALA A 910 -0.59 3.00 -28.11
CA ALA A 910 0.32 3.71 -29.00
C ALA A 910 -0.40 4.52 -30.09
N LEU A 911 -1.48 3.98 -30.64
CA LEU A 911 -2.12 4.52 -31.83
C LEU A 911 -3.46 5.19 -31.50
N PRO A 912 -3.67 6.46 -31.90
CA PRO A 912 -4.95 7.13 -31.73
C PRO A 912 -6.08 6.39 -32.46
N TYR A 913 -7.30 6.47 -31.90
CA TYR A 913 -8.54 5.95 -32.50
C TYR A 913 -8.49 4.47 -32.91
N THR A 914 -7.62 3.72 -32.23
CA THR A 914 -7.33 2.33 -32.52
C THR A 914 -7.50 1.52 -31.24
N ASP A 915 -8.44 0.58 -31.23
CA ASP A 915 -8.58 -0.39 -30.15
C ASP A 915 -8.22 -1.77 -30.65
N CYS A 916 -7.41 -2.52 -29.91
CA CYS A 916 -7.10 -3.90 -30.20
C CYS A 916 -7.51 -4.77 -29.02
N LEU A 917 -8.39 -5.72 -29.27
CA LEU A 917 -8.96 -6.61 -28.27
C LEU A 917 -8.56 -8.05 -28.58
N VAL A 918 -8.34 -8.84 -27.54
CA VAL A 918 -7.90 -10.24 -27.65
C VAL A 918 -9.00 -11.15 -27.10
N GLY A 919 -9.54 -11.99 -27.97
CA GLY A 919 -10.45 -13.08 -27.63
C GLY A 919 -9.71 -14.40 -27.41
N ASP A 920 -10.46 -15.48 -27.18
CA ASP A 920 -9.87 -16.81 -26.94
C ASP A 920 -9.15 -17.38 -28.18
N ASP A 921 -9.60 -17.02 -29.39
CA ASP A 921 -9.10 -17.53 -30.68
C ASP A 921 -8.87 -16.45 -31.74
N HIS A 922 -8.97 -15.17 -31.38
CA HIS A 922 -8.91 -14.07 -32.34
C HIS A 922 -8.42 -12.74 -31.75
N VAL A 923 -7.94 -11.88 -32.64
CA VAL A 923 -7.65 -10.47 -32.36
C VAL A 923 -8.69 -9.61 -33.10
N LEU A 924 -9.30 -8.67 -32.40
CA LEU A 924 -10.23 -7.70 -32.96
C LEU A 924 -9.60 -6.31 -32.95
N LEU A 925 -9.25 -5.80 -34.12
CA LEU A 925 -8.80 -4.44 -34.33
C LEU A 925 -10.00 -3.56 -34.70
N ARG A 926 -10.26 -2.51 -33.91
CA ARG A 926 -11.28 -1.50 -34.19
C ARG A 926 -10.60 -0.18 -34.51
N LEU A 927 -10.96 0.38 -35.66
CA LEU A 927 -10.47 1.66 -36.14
C LEU A 927 -11.65 2.61 -36.16
N HIS A 928 -11.64 3.59 -35.26
CA HIS A 928 -12.74 4.53 -35.11
C HIS A 928 -12.68 5.60 -36.20
N GLY A 929 -13.81 5.89 -36.83
CA GLY A 929 -13.87 6.91 -37.89
C GLY A 929 -13.69 8.32 -37.34
N ASP A 930 -13.56 9.29 -38.25
CA ASP A 930 -13.62 10.71 -37.90
C ASP A 930 -15.00 10.97 -37.29
N LEU A 931 -15.05 11.13 -35.97
CA LEU A 931 -16.28 11.44 -35.27
C LEU A 931 -16.65 12.86 -35.69
N GLU A 932 -17.72 13.03 -36.47
CA GLU A 932 -18.41 14.33 -36.55
C GLU A 932 -18.95 14.64 -35.15
N THR A 933 -18.10 15.18 -34.28
CA THR A 933 -18.50 15.62 -32.95
C THR A 933 -18.98 17.06 -33.05
N ASP A 934 -20.12 17.33 -32.43
CA ASP A 934 -20.47 18.68 -31.98
C ASP A 934 -19.23 19.38 -31.38
N PRO A 935 -19.09 20.72 -31.53
CA PRO A 935 -17.91 21.43 -31.06
C PRO A 935 -17.62 21.09 -29.59
N LEU A 936 -16.53 20.34 -29.38
CA LEU A 936 -16.09 19.91 -28.05
C LEU A 936 -15.79 21.15 -27.21
N HIS A 937 -16.15 21.09 -25.93
CA HIS A 937 -15.76 22.14 -25.00
C HIS A 937 -14.22 22.18 -24.87
N PRO A 938 -13.57 23.36 -24.74
CA PRO A 938 -12.12 23.56 -24.64
C PRO A 938 -11.28 22.47 -23.92
N LEU A 939 -11.70 21.95 -22.76
CA LEU A 939 -10.98 20.89 -22.04
C LEU A 939 -10.96 19.56 -22.80
N ALA A 940 -12.12 19.15 -23.31
CA ALA A 940 -12.24 17.96 -24.15
C ALA A 940 -11.48 18.14 -25.46
N ALA A 941 -11.61 19.32 -26.08
CA ALA A 941 -10.87 19.66 -27.30
C ALA A 941 -9.35 19.56 -27.08
N ALA A 942 -8.80 20.17 -26.02
CA ALA A 942 -7.36 20.13 -25.75
C ALA A 942 -6.80 18.71 -25.58
N GLY A 943 -7.54 17.82 -24.93
CA GLY A 943 -7.14 16.41 -24.77
C GLY A 943 -7.27 15.61 -26.06
N MET A 944 -8.39 15.75 -26.76
CA MET A 944 -8.65 15.03 -28.02
C MET A 944 -7.74 15.52 -29.15
N ASP A 945 -7.45 16.82 -29.24
CA ASP A 945 -6.47 17.37 -30.18
C ASP A 945 -5.08 16.79 -29.94
N ALA A 946 -4.65 16.71 -28.67
CA ALA A 946 -3.37 16.10 -28.31
C ALA A 946 -3.34 14.59 -28.62
N TYR A 947 -4.45 13.89 -28.34
CA TYR A 947 -4.60 12.47 -28.64
C TYR A 947 -4.54 12.19 -30.15
N ALA A 948 -5.25 12.99 -30.95
CA ALA A 948 -5.38 12.89 -32.40
C ALA A 948 -4.10 13.28 -33.15
N SER A 949 -3.36 14.25 -32.65
CA SER A 949 -2.15 14.78 -33.32
C SER A 949 -1.02 13.74 -33.46
N GLY A 950 -1.07 12.64 -32.68
CA GLY A 950 -0.06 11.60 -32.68
C GLY A 950 1.33 12.09 -32.23
N PRO A 951 2.33 11.21 -32.13
CA PRO A 951 3.67 11.62 -31.72
C PRO A 951 4.36 12.41 -32.84
N LYS A 952 4.72 13.67 -32.55
CA LYS A 952 5.47 14.63 -33.39
C LYS A 952 4.68 15.28 -34.53
N ASP A 953 4.13 16.44 -34.21
CA ASP A 953 3.86 17.50 -35.16
C ASP A 953 5.09 17.77 -36.07
N ARG A 954 5.06 17.24 -37.29
CA ARG A 954 6.00 17.57 -38.38
C ARG A 954 5.26 17.66 -39.72
N ARG A 955 4.23 18.50 -39.79
CA ARG A 955 3.84 19.15 -41.05
C ARG A 955 3.47 20.64 -40.90
N ARG A 956 3.17 21.15 -39.70
CA ARG A 956 2.70 22.55 -39.54
C ARG A 956 3.74 23.67 -39.46
N LEU A 957 5.02 23.37 -39.66
CA LEU A 957 6.01 24.40 -40.02
C LEU A 957 6.10 24.65 -41.55
N ILE A 958 5.37 23.87 -42.36
CA ILE A 958 5.34 24.04 -43.82
C ILE A 958 4.28 25.07 -44.25
N GLU A 959 3.24 25.32 -43.44
CA GLU A 959 2.16 26.26 -43.81
C GLU A 959 2.39 27.70 -43.33
N GLN A 960 3.39 27.97 -42.47
CA GLN A 960 3.84 29.36 -42.20
C GLN A 960 4.71 29.95 -43.32
N VAL A 961 4.96 29.22 -44.41
CA VAL A 961 5.65 29.70 -45.62
C VAL A 961 4.70 29.87 -46.81
N ALA A 962 3.42 29.50 -46.67
CA ALA A 962 2.45 29.54 -47.76
C ALA A 962 1.19 30.32 -47.38
N ASP A 963 1.34 31.61 -47.12
CA ASP A 963 0.60 32.67 -47.83
C ASP A 963 0.75 34.04 -47.16
N GLY A 964 1.50 34.90 -47.84
CA GLY A 964 1.44 36.36 -47.72
C GLY A 964 1.70 36.93 -49.13
N PRO A 965 0.75 37.67 -49.73
CA PRO A 965 0.76 37.94 -51.17
C PRO A 965 1.53 39.20 -51.55
N ALA A 966 1.76 39.30 -52.86
CA ALA A 966 2.03 40.50 -53.68
C ALA A 966 3.49 40.75 -54.12
N GLU A 967 3.67 40.54 -55.42
CA GLU A 967 4.25 41.48 -56.40
C GLU A 967 5.69 41.99 -56.23
N ALA A 968 6.51 41.55 -57.20
CA ALA A 968 7.38 42.38 -58.04
C ALA A 968 8.41 43.31 -57.35
N GLN A 969 9.70 42.95 -57.46
CA GLN A 969 10.69 43.65 -58.31
C GLN A 969 12.12 43.19 -57.98
N ASP A 970 12.75 42.56 -58.97
CA ASP A 970 14.00 43.02 -59.59
C ASP A 970 15.19 43.42 -58.67
N LYS A 971 16.24 42.57 -58.64
CA LYS A 971 17.61 42.87 -59.12
C LYS A 971 18.69 41.90 -58.58
N GLN A 972 19.18 41.09 -59.54
CA GLN A 972 20.59 40.83 -59.89
C GLN A 972 21.64 40.32 -58.88
N PRO A 973 22.70 39.63 -59.40
CA PRO A 973 23.36 38.50 -58.73
C PRO A 973 24.84 38.75 -58.37
N TYR A 974 25.48 37.69 -57.84
CA TYR A 974 26.92 37.49 -57.59
C TYR A 974 27.50 38.04 -56.28
N SER A 975 27.71 37.14 -55.30
CA SER A 975 29.02 36.52 -55.02
C SER A 975 28.87 35.37 -54.02
#